data_AF-A0A640W3U9-F1
#
_entry.id   AF-A0A640W3U9-F1
#
_cell.length_a   1.000
_cell.length_b   1.000
_cell.length_c   1.000
_cell.angle_alpha   90.00
_cell.angle_beta   90.00
_cell.angle_gamma   90.00
#
_symmetry.space_group_name_H-M   'P 1'
#
loop_
_entity.id
_entity.type
_entity.pdbx_description
1 polymer ?
#
loop_
_entity_poly.entity_id
_entity_poly.type
_entity_poly.pdbx_seq_one_letter_code
_entity_poly.pdbx_strand_id
1 'polypeptide(L)'
;MRGKRNAMAIVGLVFFIIAPSFSFVLTPSMKKIPDNLHQIIYYDGKLGMFNTTTLQMDYEEVEIKRELTAIGKEGDVLMIREDISAIEKRTGKEIPDLHMTKIYGIDPYTSKNIPGYGDTSRIAQWIFPVGVKKKDYLVWNTDLDEAYSNGYVDVDDVVTVGYYRGEEMRGGIRTYKYIGGQDEIYIGPGPEGTPPEANLSYEAELTAWVDPETGTIVDLDKHIIQYLSFPDLHVLPSNLNVTAILIGNISIFNISKAGSGDWYDRYNAIVSNHLWVEEVKEDFYLVGSETIITDEKGKRLPEELQGKKSIDAVNPRTMEYVPFFSEREGLMTFPIGVEKKNYLLWDSDIKNTSLAQFIGEESIGGLQTYKYVTKVSNYPVGKQEIEGMSDRWASLYYTGNTTYWVEPSTGYIVNVEKKGEVKAQFPDLHVLPENTEGTLEMEGEMWIISQGKKEIAMTRHVKAIDVEYEGKNKVIIFEDNTTLYDKKTGKVIPEGSSVSIHGVYAETAEEAPNYGDMEREGLFTFPPGVEKKSYSMWNPEIYTSSPVQFVREEDHAGVHTYLFKTEETRKVFDPTPMINQNVIYTTLTKYWVEPNTGLVIDMEKVSEKKVDILNFLIGIPSPFWVRVYSIKLSFTDDMVEALVEEAKKSRELIKLSENTIPVTKVELTFPNLLENVELAKLQKKQIERLSSKKVKVVDLHYWMSEKSVKEMVDMAEKAGFLLLLLGAIVPILLVFLGIVLLALWVVNKPRVI
;
A
#
# COMPACT_ATOMS: atom_id res chain seq x y z
N MET A 1 -103.52 -24.65 13.23
CA MET A 1 -103.07 -23.25 12.99
C MET A 1 -102.58 -22.48 14.25
N ARG A 2 -102.66 -23.01 15.49
CA ARG A 2 -102.14 -22.32 16.70
C ARG A 2 -100.60 -22.24 16.80
N GLY A 3 -99.87 -23.28 16.39
CA GLY A 3 -98.39 -23.31 16.47
C GLY A 3 -97.69 -22.25 15.62
N LYS A 4 -98.18 -21.99 14.39
CA LYS A 4 -97.62 -20.96 13.50
C LYS A 4 -97.83 -19.53 14.01
N ARG A 5 -98.90 -19.27 14.76
CA ARG A 5 -99.19 -17.94 15.35
C ARG A 5 -98.26 -17.61 16.51
N ASN A 6 -98.08 -18.53 17.44
CA ASN A 6 -97.19 -18.31 18.58
C ASN A 6 -95.71 -18.25 18.12
N ALA A 7 -95.35 -19.00 17.07
CA ALA A 7 -94.04 -18.87 16.43
C ALA A 7 -93.78 -17.44 15.90
N MET A 8 -94.76 -16.75 15.30
CA MET A 8 -94.58 -15.37 14.82
C MET A 8 -94.31 -14.36 15.96
N ALA A 9 -94.99 -14.49 17.10
CA ALA A 9 -94.74 -13.63 18.26
C ALA A 9 -93.36 -13.89 18.89
N ILE A 10 -92.95 -15.16 18.97
CA ILE A 10 -91.63 -15.55 19.47
C ILE A 10 -90.53 -15.02 18.55
N VAL A 11 -90.66 -15.17 17.23
CA VAL A 11 -89.70 -14.65 16.25
C VAL A 11 -89.63 -13.11 16.29
N GLY A 12 -90.77 -12.42 16.43
CA GLY A 12 -90.80 -10.97 16.59
C GLY A 12 -90.08 -10.48 17.85
N LEU A 13 -90.30 -11.14 19.00
CA LEU A 13 -89.57 -10.85 20.25
C LEU A 13 -88.07 -11.14 20.14
N VAL A 14 -87.69 -12.22 19.46
CA VAL A 14 -86.29 -12.56 19.19
C VAL A 14 -85.61 -11.47 18.35
N PHE A 15 -86.29 -10.91 17.34
CA PHE A 15 -85.73 -9.80 16.57
C PHE A 15 -85.50 -8.54 17.40
N PHE A 16 -86.37 -8.23 18.37
CA PHE A 16 -86.14 -7.12 19.31
C PHE A 16 -84.98 -7.36 20.27
N ILE A 17 -84.69 -8.61 20.63
CA ILE A 17 -83.54 -8.97 21.48
C ILE A 17 -82.24 -8.94 20.68
N ILE A 18 -82.27 -9.39 19.42
CA ILE A 18 -81.09 -9.48 18.55
C ILE A 18 -80.76 -8.13 17.89
N ALA A 19 -81.72 -7.27 17.57
CA ALA A 19 -81.43 -6.00 16.89
C ALA A 19 -80.42 -5.10 17.64
N PRO A 20 -80.48 -4.93 18.97
CA PRO A 20 -79.46 -4.21 19.72
C PRO A 20 -78.08 -4.87 19.65
N SER A 21 -77.97 -6.20 19.55
CA SER A 21 -76.67 -6.86 19.49
C SER A 21 -75.90 -6.53 18.21
N PHE A 22 -76.59 -6.26 17.10
CA PHE A 22 -75.95 -5.78 15.87
C PHE A 22 -75.32 -4.39 16.04
N SER A 23 -76.01 -3.44 16.68
CA SER A 23 -75.50 -2.08 16.90
C SER A 23 -74.48 -1.99 18.04
N PHE A 24 -74.66 -2.73 19.14
CA PHE A 24 -73.87 -2.58 20.36
C PHE A 24 -72.78 -3.64 20.54
N VAL A 25 -72.81 -4.76 19.80
CA VAL A 25 -71.82 -5.84 19.92
C VAL A 25 -71.14 -6.12 18.58
N LEU A 26 -71.91 -6.42 17.53
CA LEU A 26 -71.36 -6.83 16.24
C LEU A 26 -70.62 -5.68 15.54
N THR A 27 -71.26 -4.53 15.36
CA THR A 27 -70.67 -3.39 14.65
C THR A 27 -69.42 -2.84 15.34
N PRO A 28 -69.39 -2.63 16.68
CA PRO A 28 -68.17 -2.25 17.38
C PRO A 28 -67.03 -3.27 17.22
N SER A 29 -67.34 -4.58 17.21
CA SER A 29 -66.33 -5.63 17.01
C SER A 29 -65.70 -5.65 15.60
N MET A 30 -66.38 -5.02 14.63
CA MET A 30 -65.94 -4.88 13.25
C MET A 30 -65.24 -3.55 12.97
N LYS A 31 -65.26 -2.59 13.91
CA LYS A 31 -64.51 -1.33 13.81
C LYS A 31 -63.04 -1.53 14.15
N LYS A 32 -62.38 -2.37 13.36
CA LYS A 32 -60.97 -2.71 13.49
C LYS A 32 -60.37 -3.06 12.14
N ILE A 33 -59.06 -3.00 12.04
CA ILE A 33 -58.31 -3.50 10.89
C ILE A 33 -58.51 -5.03 10.81
N PRO A 34 -58.86 -5.56 9.62
CA PRO A 34 -59.13 -6.99 9.45
C PRO A 34 -57.85 -7.82 9.63
N ASP A 35 -58.01 -9.02 10.19
CA ASP A 35 -56.89 -9.95 10.43
C ASP A 35 -56.46 -10.74 9.19
N ASN A 36 -57.20 -10.60 8.10
CA ASN A 36 -56.87 -11.07 6.77
C ASN A 36 -56.61 -9.90 5.79
N LEU A 37 -56.13 -8.76 6.29
CA LEU A 37 -55.74 -7.63 5.45
C LEU A 37 -54.77 -8.09 4.36
N HIS A 38 -55.12 -7.88 3.10
CA HIS A 38 -54.22 -7.97 1.97
C HIS A 38 -54.55 -6.83 1.01
N GLN A 39 -53.59 -5.95 0.76
CA GLN A 39 -53.80 -4.74 0.01
C GLN A 39 -52.55 -4.40 -0.79
N ILE A 40 -52.74 -4.05 -2.07
CA ILE A 40 -51.67 -3.60 -2.95
C ILE A 40 -52.03 -2.19 -3.41
N ILE A 41 -51.09 -1.26 -3.26
CA ILE A 41 -51.22 0.15 -3.64
C ILE A 41 -50.08 0.48 -4.59
N TYR A 42 -50.42 1.09 -5.72
CA TYR A 42 -49.47 1.59 -6.71
C TYR A 42 -49.40 3.11 -6.63
N TYR A 43 -48.18 3.64 -6.65
CA TYR A 43 -47.90 5.06 -6.71
C TYR A 43 -47.13 5.38 -7.99
N ASP A 44 -47.47 6.53 -8.57
CA ASP A 44 -46.70 7.14 -9.62
C ASP A 44 -45.77 8.18 -9.00
N GLY A 45 -44.55 8.32 -9.49
CA GLY A 45 -43.64 9.31 -8.96
C GLY A 45 -42.52 9.72 -9.89
N LYS A 46 -41.74 10.67 -9.40
CA LYS A 46 -40.51 11.17 -10.00
C LYS A 46 -39.39 11.05 -8.97
N LEU A 47 -38.35 10.30 -9.32
CA LEU A 47 -37.17 10.09 -8.50
C LEU A 47 -36.01 10.89 -9.10
N GLY A 48 -35.42 11.78 -8.31
CA GLY A 48 -34.13 12.39 -8.57
C GLY A 48 -33.05 11.74 -7.72
N MET A 49 -31.95 11.31 -8.32
CA MET A 49 -30.75 10.83 -7.62
C MET A 49 -29.53 11.65 -8.04
N PHE A 50 -28.68 12.00 -7.08
CA PHE A 50 -27.46 12.74 -7.36
C PHE A 50 -26.39 11.85 -7.98
N ASN A 51 -25.95 12.23 -9.18
CA ASN A 51 -24.91 11.54 -9.91
C ASN A 51 -23.54 12.10 -9.52
N THR A 52 -22.70 11.25 -8.91
CA THR A 52 -21.37 11.63 -8.41
C THR A 52 -20.34 11.92 -9.50
N THR A 53 -20.63 11.53 -10.75
CA THR A 53 -19.77 11.79 -11.93
C THR A 53 -20.12 13.12 -12.59
N THR A 54 -21.41 13.37 -12.85
CA THR A 54 -21.87 14.63 -13.48
C THR A 54 -22.02 15.77 -12.46
N LEU A 55 -22.12 15.41 -11.17
CA LEU A 55 -22.42 16.30 -10.05
C LEU A 55 -23.73 17.06 -10.26
N GLN A 56 -24.76 16.35 -10.72
CA GLN A 56 -26.10 16.85 -11.03
C GLN A 56 -27.15 15.82 -10.60
N MET A 57 -28.40 16.27 -10.48
CA MET A 57 -29.55 15.38 -10.23
C MET A 57 -30.02 14.76 -11.54
N ASP A 58 -30.01 13.44 -11.61
CA ASP A 58 -30.61 12.66 -12.69
C ASP A 58 -32.04 12.29 -12.27
N TYR A 59 -33.03 12.56 -13.13
CA TYR A 59 -34.44 12.36 -12.82
C TYR A 59 -35.07 11.29 -13.71
N GLU A 60 -35.84 10.41 -13.08
CA GLU A 60 -36.55 9.31 -13.73
C GLU A 60 -38.00 9.23 -13.23
N GLU A 61 -38.89 8.72 -14.09
CA GLU A 61 -40.27 8.41 -13.70
C GLU A 61 -40.33 7.00 -13.12
N VAL A 62 -40.94 6.87 -11.94
CA VAL A 62 -40.99 5.63 -11.17
C VAL A 62 -42.41 5.19 -10.88
N GLU A 63 -42.59 3.87 -10.74
CA GLU A 63 -43.78 3.27 -10.17
C GLU A 63 -43.37 2.55 -8.88
N ILE A 64 -44.05 2.85 -7.78
CA ILE A 64 -43.81 2.22 -6.48
C ILE A 64 -45.00 1.33 -6.16
N LYS A 65 -44.73 0.06 -5.87
CA LYS A 65 -45.73 -0.91 -5.39
C LYS A 65 -45.54 -1.12 -3.90
N ARG A 66 -46.58 -0.84 -3.12
CA ARG A 66 -46.68 -1.11 -1.68
C ARG A 66 -47.67 -2.23 -1.44
N GLU A 67 -47.25 -3.32 -0.82
CA GLU A 67 -48.07 -4.48 -0.50
C GLU A 67 -48.16 -4.66 1.03
N LEU A 68 -49.37 -4.63 1.57
CA LEU A 68 -49.67 -4.76 2.99
C LEU A 68 -50.39 -6.07 3.24
N THR A 69 -49.87 -6.89 4.16
CA THR A 69 -50.41 -8.21 4.49
C THR A 69 -50.47 -8.41 6.00
N ALA A 70 -51.63 -8.79 6.53
CA ALA A 70 -51.73 -9.30 7.90
C ALA A 70 -51.11 -10.70 7.96
N ILE A 71 -50.08 -10.86 8.80
CA ILE A 71 -49.30 -12.11 8.90
C ILE A 71 -49.67 -12.94 10.14
N GLY A 72 -50.41 -12.37 11.09
CA GLY A 72 -50.86 -13.09 12.28
C GLY A 72 -51.28 -12.16 13.42
N LYS A 73 -51.58 -12.75 14.58
CA LYS A 73 -51.84 -12.04 15.83
C LYS A 73 -51.01 -12.61 16.96
N GLU A 74 -50.56 -11.72 17.84
CA GLU A 74 -49.92 -12.06 19.10
C GLU A 74 -50.72 -11.42 20.25
N GLY A 75 -51.59 -12.21 20.89
CA GLY A 75 -52.58 -11.67 21.82
C GLY A 75 -53.55 -10.72 21.13
N ASP A 76 -53.63 -9.49 21.61
CA ASP A 76 -54.47 -8.42 21.03
C ASP A 76 -53.73 -7.58 19.96
N VAL A 77 -52.47 -7.90 19.66
CA VAL A 77 -51.65 -7.21 18.66
C VAL A 77 -51.82 -7.84 17.28
N LEU A 78 -52.11 -7.02 16.28
CA LEU A 78 -52.15 -7.44 14.88
C LEU A 78 -50.80 -7.18 14.22
N MET A 79 -50.23 -8.23 13.62
CA MET A 79 -48.95 -8.16 12.92
C MET A 79 -49.17 -7.91 11.43
N ILE A 80 -48.60 -6.81 10.91
CA ILE A 80 -48.69 -6.43 9.50
C ILE A 80 -47.30 -6.45 8.88
N ARG A 81 -47.16 -7.13 7.75
CA ARG A 81 -46.01 -7.03 6.87
C ARG A 81 -46.29 -6.04 5.75
N GLU A 82 -45.34 -5.17 5.49
CA GLU A 82 -45.31 -4.26 4.36
C GLU A 82 -44.12 -4.60 3.48
N ASP A 83 -44.35 -4.76 2.18
CA ASP A 83 -43.31 -4.91 1.18
C ASP A 83 -43.44 -3.77 0.15
N ILE A 84 -42.38 -2.99 -0.02
CA ILE A 84 -42.30 -1.91 -1.00
C ILE A 84 -41.24 -2.27 -2.04
N SER A 85 -41.60 -2.07 -3.30
CA SER A 85 -40.73 -2.23 -4.46
C SER A 85 -40.92 -1.06 -5.42
N ALA A 86 -39.91 -0.74 -6.21
CA ALA A 86 -39.96 0.36 -7.16
C ALA A 86 -39.30 -0.02 -8.49
N ILE A 87 -39.86 0.49 -9.58
CA ILE A 87 -39.33 0.28 -10.94
C ILE A 87 -39.22 1.62 -11.69
N GLU A 88 -38.23 1.75 -12.58
CA GLU A 88 -38.21 2.81 -13.61
C GLU A 88 -39.28 2.48 -14.65
N LYS A 89 -40.26 3.37 -14.84
CA LYS A 89 -41.43 3.12 -15.71
C LYS A 89 -41.06 2.84 -17.16
N ARG A 90 -40.00 3.49 -17.66
CA ARG A 90 -39.62 3.41 -19.07
C ARG A 90 -38.94 2.09 -19.42
N THR A 91 -38.11 1.57 -18.53
CA THR A 91 -37.32 0.35 -18.78
C THR A 91 -37.88 -0.88 -18.09
N GLY A 92 -38.71 -0.70 -17.06
CA GLY A 92 -39.18 -1.76 -16.18
C GLY A 92 -38.10 -2.31 -15.26
N LYS A 93 -36.95 -1.64 -15.15
CA LYS A 93 -35.84 -2.05 -14.28
C LYS A 93 -36.18 -1.74 -12.82
N GLU A 94 -35.94 -2.70 -11.93
CA GLU A 94 -36.07 -2.51 -10.49
C GLU A 94 -35.07 -1.47 -9.95
N ILE A 95 -35.47 -0.77 -8.88
CA ILE A 95 -34.67 0.20 -8.14
C ILE A 95 -34.47 -0.36 -6.72
N PRO A 96 -33.39 -1.15 -6.51
CA PRO A 96 -33.17 -1.85 -5.24
C PRO A 96 -33.07 -0.92 -4.04
N ASP A 97 -32.56 0.30 -4.22
CA ASP A 97 -32.37 1.30 -3.15
C ASP A 97 -33.69 1.77 -2.53
N LEU A 98 -34.83 1.53 -3.20
CA LEU A 98 -36.17 1.83 -2.69
C LEU A 98 -36.92 0.58 -2.18
N HIS A 99 -36.30 -0.59 -2.24
CA HIS A 99 -36.92 -1.82 -1.75
C HIS A 99 -36.84 -1.88 -0.22
N MET A 100 -37.99 -2.10 0.42
CA MET A 100 -38.04 -2.25 1.87
C MET A 100 -39.11 -3.25 2.29
N THR A 101 -38.81 -4.02 3.33
CA THR A 101 -39.78 -4.88 4.01
C THR A 101 -39.85 -4.44 5.46
N LYS A 102 -41.06 -4.19 5.95
CA LYS A 102 -41.31 -3.75 7.33
C LYS A 102 -42.33 -4.61 8.03
N ILE A 103 -42.16 -4.81 9.33
CA ILE A 103 -43.10 -5.56 10.18
C ILE A 103 -43.61 -4.65 11.30
N TYR A 104 -44.91 -4.42 11.31
CA TYR A 104 -45.60 -3.61 12.32
C TYR A 104 -46.35 -4.50 13.31
N GLY A 105 -46.33 -4.15 14.59
CA GLY A 105 -47.29 -4.61 15.58
C GLY A 105 -48.22 -3.48 15.98
N ILE A 106 -49.51 -3.61 15.70
CA ILE A 106 -50.48 -2.53 15.93
C ILE A 106 -51.69 -3.00 16.76
N ASP A 107 -52.30 -2.06 17.46
CA ASP A 107 -53.66 -2.22 17.99
C ASP A 107 -54.65 -2.11 16.82
N PRO A 108 -55.39 -3.19 16.47
CA PRO A 108 -56.27 -3.18 15.32
C PRO A 108 -57.47 -2.24 15.47
N TYR A 109 -57.84 -1.80 16.67
CA TYR A 109 -58.97 -0.89 16.90
C TYR A 109 -58.55 0.58 16.87
N THR A 110 -57.35 0.90 17.35
CA THR A 110 -56.87 2.28 17.42
C THR A 110 -55.87 2.65 16.33
N SER A 111 -55.34 1.66 15.61
CA SER A 111 -54.29 1.77 14.60
C SER A 111 -52.94 2.28 15.11
N LYS A 112 -52.76 2.27 16.44
CA LYS A 112 -51.50 2.66 17.09
C LYS A 112 -50.48 1.55 17.01
N ASN A 113 -49.22 1.91 16.78
CA ASN A 113 -48.10 1.00 17.01
C ASN A 113 -48.05 0.60 18.49
N ILE A 114 -47.71 -0.67 18.74
CA ILE A 114 -47.51 -1.21 20.09
C ILE A 114 -46.01 -1.45 20.27
N PRO A 115 -45.34 -0.69 21.18
CA PRO A 115 -43.92 -0.87 21.45
C PRO A 115 -43.58 -2.30 21.85
N GLY A 116 -42.44 -2.79 21.34
CA GLY A 116 -41.99 -4.17 21.55
C GLY A 116 -42.54 -5.21 20.58
N TYR A 117 -43.40 -4.82 19.63
CA TYR A 117 -43.86 -5.69 18.54
C TYR A 117 -43.41 -5.15 17.18
N GLY A 118 -43.16 -6.05 16.23
CA GLY A 118 -42.66 -5.72 14.90
C GLY A 118 -41.13 -5.73 14.82
N ASP A 119 -40.58 -5.13 13.76
CA ASP A 119 -39.13 -5.02 13.52
C ASP A 119 -38.48 -3.77 14.17
N THR A 120 -39.30 -2.79 14.54
CA THR A 120 -38.87 -1.56 15.21
C THR A 120 -39.89 -1.23 16.30
N SER A 121 -39.42 -0.76 17.46
CA SER A 121 -40.30 -0.41 18.59
C SER A 121 -40.99 0.94 18.38
N ARG A 122 -41.96 0.97 17.46
CA ARG A 122 -42.69 2.18 17.05
C ARG A 122 -43.74 2.59 18.09
N ILE A 123 -44.04 3.89 18.15
CA ILE A 123 -45.18 4.47 18.89
C ILE A 123 -46.12 5.21 17.93
N ALA A 124 -47.08 5.96 18.47
CA ALA A 124 -48.01 6.79 17.70
C ALA A 124 -48.84 5.98 16.67
N GLN A 125 -49.53 6.66 15.75
CA GLN A 125 -50.34 5.99 14.73
C GLN A 125 -49.47 5.38 13.63
N TRP A 126 -49.79 4.15 13.24
CA TRP A 126 -49.34 3.56 11.97
C TRP A 126 -50.16 4.13 10.81
N ILE A 127 -51.50 4.10 10.95
CA ILE A 127 -52.47 4.70 10.04
C ILE A 127 -53.65 5.29 10.83
N PHE A 128 -54.66 5.82 10.14
CA PHE A 128 -55.85 6.37 10.77
C PHE A 128 -56.78 5.26 11.32
N PRO A 129 -57.40 5.47 12.50
CA PRO A 129 -58.34 4.50 13.07
C PRO A 129 -59.67 4.49 12.34
N VAL A 130 -60.42 3.38 12.44
CA VAL A 130 -61.81 3.31 11.98
C VAL A 130 -62.66 4.35 12.73
N GLY A 131 -63.42 5.17 12.01
CA GLY A 131 -64.16 6.30 12.58
C GLY A 131 -63.26 7.48 12.95
N VAL A 132 -62.59 8.05 11.95
CA VAL A 132 -61.65 9.16 12.10
C VAL A 132 -62.36 10.39 12.68
N LYS A 133 -61.71 11.07 13.63
CA LYS A 133 -62.21 12.30 14.25
C LYS A 133 -61.51 13.51 13.63
N LYS A 134 -62.21 14.65 13.57
CA LYS A 134 -61.66 15.94 13.12
C LYS A 134 -60.69 16.53 14.15
N LYS A 135 -59.50 15.95 14.24
CA LYS A 135 -58.42 16.37 15.14
C LYS A 135 -57.08 15.97 14.56
N ASP A 136 -56.01 16.50 15.12
CA ASP A 136 -54.66 16.10 14.74
C ASP A 136 -54.32 14.71 15.29
N TYR A 137 -53.45 14.00 14.57
CA TYR A 137 -52.97 12.68 14.93
C TYR A 137 -51.44 12.68 14.98
N LEU A 138 -50.88 12.11 16.03
CA LEU A 138 -49.45 11.77 16.06
C LEU A 138 -49.25 10.53 15.19
N VAL A 139 -48.31 10.61 14.26
CA VAL A 139 -47.99 9.57 13.28
C VAL A 139 -46.50 9.27 13.38
N TRP A 140 -46.16 7.99 13.30
CA TRP A 140 -44.77 7.56 13.22
C TRP A 140 -44.26 7.72 11.79
N ASN A 141 -43.19 8.49 11.56
CA ASN A 141 -42.56 8.53 10.25
C ASN A 141 -41.66 7.30 10.04
N THR A 142 -42.16 6.37 9.25
CA THR A 142 -41.46 5.12 8.93
C THR A 142 -40.18 5.35 8.11
N ASP A 143 -40.05 6.46 7.39
CA ASP A 143 -38.85 6.72 6.60
C ASP A 143 -37.60 6.90 7.48
N LEU A 144 -37.79 7.20 8.76
CA LEU A 144 -36.74 7.36 9.75
C LEU A 144 -36.47 6.10 10.58
N ASP A 145 -37.09 4.95 10.26
CA ASP A 145 -36.91 3.70 11.03
C ASP A 145 -35.43 3.29 11.14
N GLU A 146 -34.67 3.40 10.04
CA GLU A 146 -33.25 3.07 10.01
C GLU A 146 -32.42 4.06 10.84
N ALA A 147 -32.66 5.36 10.68
CA ALA A 147 -31.99 6.40 11.45
C ALA A 147 -32.25 6.25 12.96
N TYR A 148 -33.49 5.93 13.32
CA TYR A 148 -33.90 5.68 14.71
C TYR A 148 -33.24 4.42 15.28
N SER A 149 -33.23 3.34 14.51
CA SER A 149 -32.61 2.07 14.94
C SER A 149 -31.10 2.20 15.13
N ASN A 150 -30.45 3.06 14.35
CA ASN A 150 -29.02 3.40 14.48
C ASN A 150 -28.75 4.48 15.55
N GLY A 151 -29.79 5.07 16.16
CA GLY A 151 -29.66 6.07 17.21
C GLY A 151 -29.26 7.47 16.73
N TYR A 152 -29.44 7.78 15.44
CA TYR A 152 -29.18 9.12 14.90
C TYR A 152 -30.29 10.13 15.21
N VAL A 153 -31.51 9.64 15.43
CA VAL A 153 -32.70 10.41 15.77
C VAL A 153 -33.40 9.78 16.96
N ASP A 154 -34.11 10.58 17.74
CA ASP A 154 -34.90 10.10 18.87
C ASP A 154 -36.40 9.97 18.56
N VAL A 155 -37.19 9.63 19.58
CA VAL A 155 -38.64 9.44 19.41
C VAL A 155 -39.36 10.75 19.04
N ASP A 156 -38.88 11.89 19.54
CA ASP A 156 -39.49 13.20 19.29
C ASP A 156 -39.20 13.66 17.85
N ASP A 157 -38.06 13.25 17.29
CA ASP A 157 -37.74 13.47 15.87
C ASP A 157 -38.62 12.63 14.93
N VAL A 158 -38.88 11.36 15.29
CA VAL A 158 -39.58 10.39 14.40
C VAL A 158 -41.10 10.55 14.42
N VAL A 159 -41.67 11.05 15.53
CA VAL A 159 -43.11 11.25 15.66
C VAL A 159 -43.50 12.63 15.15
N THR A 160 -44.28 12.67 14.08
CA THR A 160 -44.81 13.91 13.48
C THR A 160 -46.32 14.06 13.72
N VAL A 161 -46.83 15.26 13.49
CA VAL A 161 -48.26 15.59 13.59
C VAL A 161 -48.87 15.61 12.19
N GLY A 162 -49.81 14.70 11.94
CA GLY A 162 -50.74 14.79 10.83
C GLY A 162 -51.83 15.80 11.18
N TYR A 163 -51.72 17.02 10.69
CA TYR A 163 -52.67 18.09 11.00
C TYR A 163 -53.93 17.99 10.15
N TYR A 164 -55.10 18.06 10.79
CA TYR A 164 -56.36 18.13 10.07
C TYR A 164 -56.52 19.49 9.35
N ARG A 165 -56.91 19.45 8.07
CA ARG A 165 -57.03 20.64 7.22
C ARG A 165 -58.42 20.88 6.65
N GLY A 166 -59.37 19.99 6.92
CA GLY A 166 -60.76 20.13 6.48
C GLY A 166 -61.29 18.92 5.74
N GLU A 167 -62.43 19.10 5.10
CA GLU A 167 -63.08 18.08 4.27
C GLU A 167 -62.86 18.40 2.79
N GLU A 168 -62.61 17.36 1.99
CA GLU A 168 -62.41 17.48 0.54
C GLU A 168 -63.07 16.31 -0.18
N MET A 169 -63.60 16.54 -1.39
CA MET A 169 -64.04 15.46 -2.26
C MET A 169 -62.82 14.88 -2.99
N ARG A 170 -62.54 13.60 -2.78
CA ARG A 170 -61.43 12.90 -3.45
C ARG A 170 -61.92 11.56 -3.99
N GLY A 171 -61.62 11.27 -5.25
CA GLY A 171 -62.06 10.04 -5.92
C GLY A 171 -63.58 9.81 -5.92
N GLY A 172 -64.39 10.86 -5.72
CA GLY A 172 -65.86 10.77 -5.70
C GLY A 172 -66.49 10.63 -4.31
N ILE A 173 -65.71 10.49 -3.25
CA ILE A 173 -66.20 10.42 -1.86
C ILE A 173 -65.71 11.59 -1.02
N ARG A 174 -66.39 11.83 0.12
CA ARG A 174 -66.00 12.86 1.09
C ARG A 174 -64.88 12.33 1.99
N THR A 175 -63.78 13.06 2.04
CA THR A 175 -62.57 12.69 2.81
C THR A 175 -62.18 13.77 3.81
N TYR A 176 -61.40 13.39 4.81
CA TYR A 176 -60.67 14.31 5.67
C TYR A 176 -59.24 14.46 5.17
N LYS A 177 -58.81 15.71 4.96
CA LYS A 177 -57.46 16.03 4.51
C LYS A 177 -56.53 16.22 5.70
N TYR A 178 -55.41 15.52 5.67
CA TYR A 178 -54.32 15.65 6.63
C TYR A 178 -53.04 16.08 5.92
N ILE A 179 -52.32 17.02 6.52
CA ILE A 179 -50.99 17.44 6.05
C ILE A 179 -50.03 17.27 7.23
N GLY A 180 -48.94 16.57 6.99
CA GLY A 180 -47.84 16.41 7.95
C GLY A 180 -46.51 16.54 7.22
N GLY A 181 -45.45 16.74 7.98
CA GLY A 181 -44.12 16.86 7.42
C GLY A 181 -43.07 16.86 8.52
N GLN A 182 -41.83 16.81 8.11
CA GLN A 182 -40.67 17.00 8.97
C GLN A 182 -39.75 17.99 8.27
N ASP A 183 -39.41 19.03 9.02
CA ASP A 183 -38.30 19.90 8.65
C ASP A 183 -37.01 19.09 8.63
N GLU A 184 -35.94 19.68 8.11
CA GLU A 184 -34.64 19.02 7.95
C GLU A 184 -34.10 18.43 9.27
N ILE A 185 -34.02 17.10 9.33
CA ILE A 185 -33.48 16.34 10.46
C ILE A 185 -32.22 15.60 10.02
N TYR A 186 -31.19 15.58 10.88
CA TYR A 186 -29.99 14.78 10.67
C TYR A 186 -30.32 13.29 10.83
N ILE A 187 -30.02 12.49 9.81
CA ILE A 187 -30.37 11.05 9.78
C ILE A 187 -29.15 10.12 9.74
N GLY A 188 -27.95 10.67 9.86
CA GLY A 188 -26.70 9.88 9.91
C GLY A 188 -25.59 10.46 9.04
N PRO A 189 -24.44 9.77 9.00
CA PRO A 189 -23.35 10.14 8.11
C PRO A 189 -23.73 9.93 6.64
N GLY A 190 -22.96 10.53 5.74
CA GLY A 190 -23.08 10.33 4.31
C GLY A 190 -22.89 8.86 3.89
N PRO A 191 -23.44 8.45 2.74
CA PRO A 191 -23.28 7.09 2.24
C PRO A 191 -21.82 6.78 1.87
N GLU A 192 -21.51 5.50 1.70
CA GLU A 192 -20.19 5.04 1.27
C GLU A 192 -19.74 5.75 -0.02
N GLY A 193 -18.45 6.13 -0.08
CA GLY A 193 -17.89 6.92 -1.18
C GLY A 193 -18.02 8.45 -0.99
N THR A 194 -18.63 8.90 0.10
CA THR A 194 -18.59 10.31 0.55
C THR A 194 -17.57 10.48 1.68
N PRO A 195 -17.09 11.72 1.94
CA PRO A 195 -16.23 11.98 3.09
C PRO A 195 -16.91 11.53 4.40
N PRO A 196 -16.19 10.92 5.35
CA PRO A 196 -16.78 10.47 6.63
C PRO A 196 -17.46 11.58 7.44
N GLU A 197 -17.05 12.83 7.23
CA GLU A 197 -17.61 14.01 7.90
C GLU A 197 -18.82 14.60 7.18
N ALA A 198 -19.24 14.01 6.05
CA ALA A 198 -20.45 14.43 5.37
C ALA A 198 -21.68 13.99 6.17
N ASN A 199 -22.66 14.87 6.30
CA ASN A 199 -23.88 14.62 7.07
C ASN A 199 -25.09 14.49 6.15
N LEU A 200 -25.85 13.41 6.32
CA LEU A 200 -27.09 13.16 5.61
C LEU A 200 -28.26 13.71 6.44
N SER A 201 -29.12 14.48 5.78
CA SER A 201 -30.32 15.04 6.39
C SER A 201 -31.55 14.71 5.55
N TYR A 202 -32.69 14.56 6.20
CA TYR A 202 -33.98 14.21 5.61
C TYR A 202 -35.00 15.34 5.83
N GLU A 203 -35.79 15.62 4.81
CA GLU A 203 -36.92 16.54 4.82
C GLU A 203 -38.08 15.86 4.07
N ALA A 204 -39.31 15.98 4.57
CA ALA A 204 -40.45 15.49 3.81
C ALA A 204 -41.76 16.20 4.14
N GLU A 205 -42.64 16.23 3.15
CA GLU A 205 -44.04 16.64 3.27
C GLU A 205 -44.96 15.52 2.78
N LEU A 206 -46.10 15.36 3.44
CA LEU A 206 -47.10 14.34 3.12
C LEU A 206 -48.50 14.92 3.25
N THR A 207 -49.32 14.70 2.22
CA THR A 207 -50.76 14.93 2.24
C THR A 207 -51.50 13.59 2.11
N ALA A 208 -52.44 13.34 3.02
CA ALA A 208 -53.30 12.15 2.98
C ALA A 208 -54.78 12.55 2.97
N TRP A 209 -55.57 11.89 2.12
CA TRP A 209 -57.02 12.00 2.10
C TRP A 209 -57.63 10.72 2.66
N VAL A 210 -58.42 10.85 3.71
CA VAL A 210 -58.84 9.71 4.54
C VAL A 210 -60.35 9.62 4.58
N ASP A 211 -60.91 8.43 4.36
CA ASP A 211 -62.33 8.17 4.56
C ASP A 211 -62.70 8.30 6.06
N PRO A 212 -63.67 9.17 6.43
CA PRO A 212 -64.03 9.40 7.81
C PRO A 212 -64.58 8.18 8.55
N GLU A 213 -65.24 7.26 7.85
CA GLU A 213 -65.94 6.13 8.46
C GLU A 213 -64.99 4.94 8.67
N THR A 214 -64.13 4.66 7.71
CA THR A 214 -63.26 3.47 7.69
C THR A 214 -61.84 3.74 8.13
N GLY A 215 -61.35 5.00 8.06
CA GLY A 215 -59.93 5.33 8.30
C GLY A 215 -59.02 4.97 7.13
N THR A 216 -59.58 4.55 5.99
CA THR A 216 -58.82 4.21 4.79
C THR A 216 -58.21 5.46 4.16
N ILE A 217 -56.90 5.45 3.90
CA ILE A 217 -56.23 6.48 3.09
C ILE A 217 -56.61 6.22 1.64
N VAL A 218 -57.48 7.06 1.07
CA VAL A 218 -57.98 6.88 -0.30
C VAL A 218 -57.11 7.55 -1.36
N ASP A 219 -56.28 8.50 -0.95
CA ASP A 219 -55.25 9.10 -1.77
C ASP A 219 -54.12 9.63 -0.89
N LEU A 220 -52.92 9.71 -1.45
CA LEU A 220 -51.70 10.13 -0.77
C LEU A 220 -50.76 10.80 -1.77
N ASP A 221 -50.18 11.92 -1.35
CA ASP A 221 -49.11 12.63 -2.04
C ASP A 221 -47.97 12.85 -1.04
N LYS A 222 -46.74 12.50 -1.42
CA LYS A 222 -45.57 12.62 -0.55
C LYS A 222 -44.35 13.08 -1.31
N HIS A 223 -43.66 14.08 -0.78
CA HIS A 223 -42.40 14.59 -1.30
C HIS A 223 -41.32 14.42 -0.24
N ILE A 224 -40.28 13.66 -0.58
CA ILE A 224 -39.11 13.37 0.25
C ILE A 224 -37.88 13.99 -0.39
N ILE A 225 -37.09 14.68 0.39
CA ILE A 225 -35.80 15.21 -0.01
C ILE A 225 -34.74 14.75 0.99
N GLN A 226 -33.64 14.22 0.48
CA GLN A 226 -32.44 14.04 1.28
C GLN A 226 -31.36 14.98 0.79
N TYR A 227 -30.63 15.57 1.74
CA TYR A 227 -29.48 16.41 1.46
C TYR A 227 -28.23 15.84 2.09
N LEU A 228 -27.12 16.02 1.39
CA LEU A 228 -25.79 15.75 1.89
C LEU A 228 -25.07 17.07 2.11
N SER A 229 -24.66 17.32 3.35
CA SER A 229 -23.86 18.46 3.75
C SER A 229 -22.40 18.04 3.77
N PHE A 230 -21.62 18.58 2.83
CA PHE A 230 -20.20 18.27 2.70
C PHE A 230 -19.35 19.16 3.62
N PRO A 231 -18.27 18.61 4.20
CA PRO A 231 -17.29 19.41 4.92
C PRO A 231 -16.51 20.31 3.95
N ASP A 232 -15.62 21.13 4.50
CA ASP A 232 -14.58 21.77 3.70
C ASP A 232 -13.66 20.69 3.11
N LEU A 233 -13.63 20.60 1.78
CA LEU A 233 -12.81 19.64 1.04
C LEU A 233 -11.39 20.17 0.74
N HIS A 234 -11.03 21.38 1.21
CA HIS A 234 -9.66 21.90 1.14
C HIS A 234 -8.79 21.36 2.29
N VAL A 235 -8.85 20.04 2.48
CA VAL A 235 -8.14 19.29 3.50
C VAL A 235 -7.83 17.90 2.96
N LEU A 236 -6.72 17.30 3.41
CA LEU A 236 -6.40 15.90 3.13
C LEU A 236 -7.60 15.04 3.56
N PRO A 237 -8.08 14.09 2.73
CA PRO A 237 -9.18 13.22 3.12
C PRO A 237 -8.81 12.39 4.36
N SER A 238 -9.67 12.34 5.37
CA SER A 238 -9.48 11.53 6.58
C SER A 238 -9.46 10.02 6.32
N ASN A 239 -10.06 9.60 5.22
CA ASN A 239 -10.09 8.22 4.75
C ASN A 239 -9.17 7.98 3.54
N LEU A 240 -8.15 8.82 3.35
CA LEU A 240 -7.19 8.67 2.25
C LEU A 240 -6.62 7.25 2.22
N ASN A 241 -6.70 6.62 1.05
CA ASN A 241 -6.08 5.33 0.77
C ASN A 241 -5.87 5.22 -0.75
N VAL A 242 -4.70 5.63 -1.23
CA VAL A 242 -4.42 5.79 -2.66
C VAL A 242 -3.01 5.32 -3.02
N THR A 243 -2.83 4.82 -4.24
CA THR A 243 -1.52 4.42 -4.76
C THR A 243 -1.16 5.24 -5.99
N ALA A 244 -0.03 5.94 -5.93
CA ALA A 244 0.57 6.62 -7.07
C ALA A 244 1.59 5.69 -7.75
N ILE A 245 1.57 5.64 -9.08
CA ILE A 245 2.44 4.76 -9.87
C ILE A 245 3.29 5.59 -10.81
N LEU A 246 4.60 5.34 -10.79
CA LEU A 246 5.55 5.81 -11.79
C LEU A 246 6.18 4.62 -12.51
N ILE A 247 6.56 4.83 -13.77
CA ILE A 247 7.24 3.85 -14.58
C ILE A 247 8.51 4.44 -15.17
N GLY A 248 9.52 3.61 -15.45
CA GLY A 248 10.68 4.02 -16.21
C GLY A 248 11.89 3.14 -15.99
N ASN A 249 13.08 3.70 -16.14
CA ASN A 249 14.33 2.93 -16.14
C ASN A 249 15.14 3.17 -14.87
N ILE A 250 15.64 2.10 -14.27
CA ILE A 250 16.61 2.14 -13.18
C ILE A 250 17.86 1.38 -13.62
N SER A 251 19.03 2.01 -13.51
CA SER A 251 20.33 1.38 -13.76
C SER A 251 21.18 1.41 -12.50
N ILE A 252 21.78 0.28 -12.12
CA ILE A 252 22.55 0.13 -10.87
C ILE A 252 23.90 -0.48 -11.19
N PHE A 253 24.94 0.09 -10.61
CA PHE A 253 26.29 -0.44 -10.71
C PHE A 253 26.40 -1.77 -9.96
N ASN A 254 26.91 -2.79 -10.65
CA ASN A 254 27.11 -4.13 -10.14
C ASN A 254 28.59 -4.52 -10.33
N ILE A 255 29.33 -4.50 -9.22
CA ILE A 255 30.75 -4.80 -9.19
C ILE A 255 31.07 -6.24 -9.63
N SER A 256 30.15 -7.20 -9.46
CA SER A 256 30.35 -8.58 -9.91
C SER A 256 30.46 -8.72 -11.42
N LYS A 257 30.04 -7.69 -12.17
CA LYS A 257 30.19 -7.61 -13.64
C LYS A 257 31.48 -6.90 -14.07
N ALA A 258 32.40 -6.58 -13.15
CA ALA A 258 33.69 -5.99 -13.50
C ALA A 258 34.41 -6.82 -14.58
N GLY A 259 34.93 -6.16 -15.60
CA GLY A 259 35.58 -6.79 -16.76
C GLY A 259 34.68 -7.33 -17.87
N SER A 260 33.35 -7.30 -17.73
CA SER A 260 32.42 -7.72 -18.80
C SER A 260 32.16 -6.66 -19.90
N GLY A 261 32.64 -5.44 -19.71
CA GLY A 261 32.36 -4.28 -20.58
C GLY A 261 31.06 -3.54 -20.25
N ASP A 262 30.14 -4.13 -19.49
CA ASP A 262 28.91 -3.50 -19.00
C ASP A 262 28.69 -3.80 -17.51
N TRP A 263 28.95 -2.81 -16.66
CA TRP A 263 28.92 -2.96 -15.21
C TRP A 263 27.56 -2.73 -14.58
N TYR A 264 26.49 -2.62 -15.37
CA TYR A 264 25.19 -2.18 -14.86
C TYR A 264 24.13 -3.29 -14.96
N ASP A 265 23.31 -3.38 -13.93
CA ASP A 265 21.99 -4.00 -14.02
C ASP A 265 20.97 -2.93 -14.41
N ARG A 266 20.10 -3.26 -15.37
CA ARG A 266 19.06 -2.34 -15.87
C ARG A 266 17.69 -2.96 -15.72
N TYR A 267 16.76 -2.16 -15.22
CA TYR A 267 15.40 -2.57 -14.92
C TYR A 267 14.42 -1.58 -15.53
N ASN A 268 13.40 -2.09 -16.21
CA ASN A 268 12.17 -1.35 -16.46
C ASN A 268 11.33 -1.48 -15.18
N ALA A 269 11.26 -0.41 -14.41
CA ALA A 269 10.72 -0.40 -13.06
C ALA A 269 9.30 0.20 -13.03
N ILE A 270 8.47 -0.37 -12.17
CA ILE A 270 7.19 0.17 -11.72
C ILE A 270 7.37 0.54 -10.25
N VAL A 271 7.29 1.83 -9.95
CA VAL A 271 7.41 2.39 -8.60
C VAL A 271 6.01 2.71 -8.10
N SER A 272 5.53 1.95 -7.12
CA SER A 272 4.22 2.14 -6.50
C SER A 272 4.40 2.78 -5.13
N ASN A 273 3.91 4.00 -4.94
CA ASN A 273 3.86 4.66 -3.65
C ASN A 273 2.41 4.61 -3.12
N HIS A 274 2.19 3.85 -2.06
CA HIS A 274 0.91 3.73 -1.37
C HIS A 274 0.87 4.73 -0.21
N LEU A 275 -0.19 5.54 -0.14
CA LEU A 275 -0.45 6.53 0.90
C LEU A 275 -1.78 6.23 1.57
N TRP A 276 -1.82 6.29 2.90
CA TRP A 276 -3.05 6.14 3.67
C TRP A 276 -3.06 7.03 4.92
N VAL A 277 -4.24 7.40 5.40
CA VAL A 277 -4.39 8.00 6.74
C VAL A 277 -4.60 6.87 7.75
N GLU A 278 -3.65 6.75 8.69
CA GLU A 278 -3.69 5.77 9.78
C GLU A 278 -4.60 6.25 10.92
N GLU A 279 -4.46 7.54 11.28
CA GLU A 279 -5.22 8.13 12.37
C GLU A 279 -5.47 9.62 12.14
N VAL A 280 -6.65 10.09 12.53
CA VAL A 280 -7.07 11.49 12.49
C VAL A 280 -6.94 12.10 13.89
N LYS A 281 -6.17 13.18 14.03
CA LYS A 281 -6.18 14.07 15.20
C LYS A 281 -6.76 15.43 14.81
N GLU A 282 -7.06 16.24 15.82
CA GLU A 282 -7.65 17.58 15.64
C GLU A 282 -6.79 18.50 14.77
N ASP A 283 -5.47 18.52 15.00
CA ASP A 283 -4.54 19.44 14.32
C ASP A 283 -3.69 18.80 13.21
N PHE A 284 -3.58 17.47 13.18
CA PHE A 284 -2.73 16.73 12.23
C PHE A 284 -3.24 15.31 11.99
N TYR A 285 -2.91 14.72 10.85
CA TYR A 285 -3.18 13.32 10.54
C TYR A 285 -1.89 12.52 10.62
N LEU A 286 -1.97 11.27 11.09
CA LEU A 286 -0.90 10.30 10.92
C LEU A 286 -1.04 9.67 9.54
N VAL A 287 -0.11 10.00 8.64
CA VAL A 287 -0.14 9.56 7.24
C VAL A 287 0.94 8.51 7.03
N GLY A 288 0.52 7.32 6.62
CA GLY A 288 1.41 6.25 6.21
C GLY A 288 1.84 6.37 4.75
N SER A 289 3.08 5.99 4.47
CA SER A 289 3.60 5.85 3.10
C SER A 289 4.46 4.59 2.97
N GLU A 290 4.31 3.88 1.86
CA GLU A 290 5.15 2.74 1.50
C GLU A 290 5.46 2.78 -0.01
N THR A 291 6.74 2.62 -0.37
CA THR A 291 7.15 2.56 -1.78
C THR A 291 7.70 1.18 -2.12
N ILE A 292 7.05 0.52 -3.07
CA ILE A 292 7.44 -0.79 -3.58
C ILE A 292 7.88 -0.62 -5.04
N ILE A 293 9.03 -1.20 -5.38
CA ILE A 293 9.57 -1.16 -6.73
C ILE A 293 9.65 -2.57 -7.31
N THR A 294 8.97 -2.79 -8.43
CA THR A 294 8.96 -4.06 -9.16
C THR A 294 9.44 -3.89 -10.60
N ASP A 295 9.80 -4.99 -11.25
CA ASP A 295 9.87 -5.03 -12.71
C ASP A 295 8.48 -5.13 -13.36
N GLU A 296 8.43 -5.10 -14.69
CA GLU A 296 7.19 -5.27 -15.48
C GLU A 296 6.46 -6.61 -15.24
N LYS A 297 7.15 -7.62 -14.70
CA LYS A 297 6.58 -8.94 -14.37
C LYS A 297 6.11 -9.03 -12.92
N GLY A 298 6.18 -7.93 -12.16
CA GLY A 298 5.82 -7.87 -10.75
C GLY A 298 6.88 -8.44 -9.80
N LYS A 299 8.09 -8.75 -10.28
CA LYS A 299 9.18 -9.21 -9.40
C LYS A 299 9.77 -8.00 -8.69
N ARG A 300 9.89 -8.08 -7.37
CA ARG A 300 10.50 -7.03 -6.54
C ARG A 300 11.96 -6.82 -6.94
N LEU A 301 12.35 -5.56 -7.14
CA LEU A 301 13.75 -5.16 -7.37
C LEU A 301 14.57 -5.24 -6.07
N PRO A 302 15.93 -5.17 -6.11
CA PRO A 302 16.78 -5.27 -4.91
C PRO A 302 16.32 -4.41 -3.73
N GLU A 303 16.52 -4.92 -2.51
CA GLU A 303 16.03 -4.29 -1.26
C GLU A 303 16.56 -2.87 -1.08
N GLU A 304 17.79 -2.61 -1.54
CA GLU A 304 18.47 -1.30 -1.51
C GLU A 304 17.69 -0.20 -2.25
N LEU A 305 16.83 -0.56 -3.21
CA LEU A 305 15.99 0.38 -3.95
C LEU A 305 14.63 0.61 -3.31
N GLN A 306 14.20 -0.29 -2.42
CA GLN A 306 12.86 -0.24 -1.87
C GLN A 306 12.74 0.94 -0.92
N GLY A 307 11.59 1.64 -0.94
CA GLY A 307 11.33 2.67 0.04
C GLY A 307 10.96 2.04 1.37
N LYS A 308 11.42 2.66 2.46
CA LYS A 308 11.01 2.24 3.81
C LYS A 308 9.58 2.72 4.09
N LYS A 309 8.77 1.84 4.67
CA LYS A 309 7.47 2.21 5.22
C LYS A 309 7.66 3.24 6.33
N SER A 310 6.86 4.30 6.33
CA SER A 310 6.86 5.36 7.35
C SER A 310 5.44 5.74 7.73
N ILE A 311 5.27 6.25 8.95
CA ILE A 311 4.06 6.94 9.39
C ILE A 311 4.52 8.27 9.96
N ASP A 312 4.00 9.36 9.40
CA ASP A 312 4.42 10.71 9.73
C ASP A 312 3.21 11.58 10.06
N ALA A 313 3.34 12.47 11.04
CA ALA A 313 2.32 13.47 11.30
C ALA A 313 2.38 14.59 10.26
N VAL A 314 1.23 14.87 9.63
CA VAL A 314 1.09 15.86 8.56
C VAL A 314 -0.10 16.77 8.88
N ASN A 315 0.09 18.08 8.76
CA ASN A 315 -1.03 19.01 8.81
C ASN A 315 -1.89 18.81 7.54
N PRO A 316 -3.17 18.42 7.68
CA PRO A 316 -3.96 18.00 6.53
C PRO A 316 -4.36 19.17 5.61
N ARG A 317 -4.19 20.43 6.04
CA ARG A 317 -4.49 21.61 5.22
C ARG A 317 -3.25 22.13 4.49
N THR A 318 -2.13 22.23 5.21
CA THR A 318 -0.89 22.79 4.66
C THR A 318 0.02 21.73 4.01
N MET A 319 -0.21 20.45 4.30
CA MET A 319 0.67 19.32 3.94
C MET A 319 2.06 19.37 4.58
N GLU A 320 2.28 20.24 5.56
CA GLU A 320 3.53 20.33 6.32
C GLU A 320 3.68 19.14 7.27
N TYR A 321 4.88 18.56 7.31
CA TYR A 321 5.24 17.62 8.37
C TYR A 321 5.26 18.34 9.73
N VAL A 322 4.77 17.66 10.77
CA VAL A 322 4.75 18.20 12.14
C VAL A 322 6.04 17.80 12.87
N PRO A 323 6.96 18.74 13.17
CA PRO A 323 8.34 18.40 13.60
C PRO A 323 8.45 17.58 14.90
N PHE A 324 7.46 17.66 15.79
CA PHE A 324 7.48 16.88 17.05
C PHE A 324 7.14 15.40 16.82
N PHE A 325 6.51 15.07 15.69
CA PHE A 325 5.95 13.75 15.40
C PHE A 325 6.40 13.20 14.04
N SER A 326 7.42 13.80 13.42
CA SER A 326 8.06 13.32 12.20
C SER A 326 9.52 13.78 12.15
N GLU A 327 10.40 12.93 11.63
CA GLU A 327 11.79 13.30 11.33
C GLU A 327 11.93 14.04 9.99
N ARG A 328 10.82 14.18 9.25
CA ARG A 328 10.77 14.86 7.96
C ARG A 328 10.44 16.33 8.14
N GLU A 329 10.95 17.14 7.23
CA GLU A 329 10.73 18.59 7.21
C GLU A 329 10.10 19.02 5.89
N GLY A 330 9.51 20.22 5.87
CA GLY A 330 8.84 20.78 4.70
C GLY A 330 7.48 20.11 4.43
N LEU A 331 7.09 20.10 3.16
CA LEU A 331 5.81 19.55 2.74
C LEU A 331 5.94 18.10 2.28
N MET A 332 4.96 17.27 2.64
CA MET A 332 4.79 15.92 2.09
C MET A 332 4.44 15.97 0.59
N THR A 333 3.60 16.91 0.20
CA THR A 333 3.15 17.13 -1.18
C THR A 333 2.67 18.58 -1.33
N PHE A 334 2.23 18.98 -2.52
CA PHE A 334 1.65 20.30 -2.73
C PHE A 334 0.35 20.49 -1.91
N PRO A 335 0.15 21.65 -1.27
CA PRO A 335 -1.06 21.91 -0.49
C PRO A 335 -2.27 22.04 -1.41
N ILE A 336 -3.46 21.88 -0.84
CA ILE A 336 -4.70 22.19 -1.58
C ILE A 336 -4.80 23.71 -1.72
N GLY A 337 -5.10 24.21 -2.93
CA GLY A 337 -5.03 25.64 -3.22
C GLY A 337 -3.60 26.15 -3.41
N VAL A 338 -2.83 25.50 -4.28
CA VAL A 338 -1.45 25.86 -4.59
C VAL A 338 -1.35 27.29 -5.15
N GLU A 339 -0.37 28.04 -4.64
CA GLU A 339 -0.07 29.40 -5.05
C GLU A 339 1.17 29.46 -5.96
N LYS A 340 1.31 30.54 -6.73
CA LYS A 340 2.46 30.81 -7.61
C LYS A 340 3.71 31.26 -6.82
N LYS A 341 4.17 30.41 -5.90
CA LYS A 341 5.36 30.61 -5.05
C LYS A 341 6.19 29.33 -4.97
N ASN A 342 7.40 29.40 -4.44
CA ASN A 342 8.24 28.22 -4.25
C ASN A 342 7.81 27.46 -3.00
N TYR A 343 7.98 26.13 -3.01
CA TYR A 343 7.68 25.24 -1.90
C TYR A 343 8.89 24.40 -1.51
N LEU A 344 9.11 24.18 -0.22
CA LEU A 344 10.09 23.22 0.27
C LEU A 344 9.39 21.87 0.41
N LEU A 345 9.70 20.93 -0.49
CA LEU A 345 9.14 19.58 -0.45
C LEU A 345 10.15 18.64 0.20
N TRP A 346 9.68 17.65 0.95
CA TRP A 346 10.53 16.55 1.38
C TRP A 346 11.02 15.75 0.18
N ASP A 347 12.33 15.51 0.12
CA ASP A 347 12.98 14.75 -0.93
C ASP A 347 13.63 13.50 -0.32
N SER A 348 13.05 12.35 -0.64
CA SER A 348 13.50 11.05 -0.14
C SER A 348 14.90 10.66 -0.59
N ASP A 349 15.38 11.19 -1.73
CA ASP A 349 16.67 10.81 -2.29
C ASP A 349 17.84 11.42 -1.50
N ILE A 350 17.60 12.60 -0.91
CA ILE A 350 18.59 13.32 -0.10
C ILE A 350 18.26 13.37 1.40
N LYS A 351 17.11 12.81 1.80
CA LYS A 351 16.58 12.82 3.18
C LYS A 351 16.55 14.23 3.78
N ASN A 352 16.13 15.19 2.97
CA ASN A 352 16.04 16.59 3.33
C ASN A 352 15.02 17.29 2.42
N THR A 353 14.81 18.58 2.61
CA THR A 353 13.96 19.37 1.73
C THR A 353 14.67 19.77 0.44
N SER A 354 13.93 19.78 -0.67
CA SER A 354 14.35 20.39 -1.93
C SER A 354 13.36 21.49 -2.34
N LEU A 355 13.90 22.58 -2.90
CA LEU A 355 13.10 23.74 -3.31
C LEU A 355 12.41 23.46 -4.65
N ALA A 356 11.10 23.24 -4.63
CA ALA A 356 10.24 23.20 -5.79
C ALA A 356 9.98 24.63 -6.29
N GLN A 357 10.71 25.04 -7.32
CA GLN A 357 10.60 26.38 -7.90
C GLN A 357 9.43 26.46 -8.86
N PHE A 358 8.54 27.45 -8.69
CA PHE A 358 7.49 27.72 -9.68
C PHE A 358 8.13 28.27 -10.95
N ILE A 359 7.94 27.59 -12.09
CA ILE A 359 8.54 27.98 -13.37
C ILE A 359 7.51 28.46 -14.41
N GLY A 360 6.22 28.26 -14.16
CA GLY A 360 5.17 28.75 -15.04
C GLY A 360 3.91 27.89 -15.02
N GLU A 361 3.08 28.09 -16.03
CA GLU A 361 1.77 27.46 -16.18
C GLU A 361 1.73 26.66 -17.48
N GLU A 362 1.10 25.49 -17.46
CA GLU A 362 1.02 24.60 -18.62
C GLU A 362 -0.33 23.89 -18.65
N SER A 363 -0.95 23.79 -19.83
CA SER A 363 -2.21 23.06 -20.01
C SER A 363 -1.92 21.62 -20.45
N ILE A 364 -2.26 20.65 -19.60
CA ILE A 364 -2.11 19.22 -19.88
C ILE A 364 -3.50 18.61 -20.05
N GLY A 365 -3.79 18.03 -21.22
CA GLY A 365 -5.09 17.38 -21.48
C GLY A 365 -6.30 18.29 -21.27
N GLY A 366 -6.13 19.61 -21.50
CA GLY A 366 -7.15 20.63 -21.27
C GLY A 366 -7.33 21.06 -19.80
N LEU A 367 -6.49 20.57 -18.88
CA LEU A 367 -6.45 21.00 -17.48
C LEU A 367 -5.28 21.97 -17.28
N GLN A 368 -5.56 23.16 -16.74
CA GLN A 368 -4.53 24.14 -16.40
C GLN A 368 -3.75 23.67 -15.17
N THR A 369 -2.43 23.61 -15.28
CA THR A 369 -1.52 23.19 -14.20
C THR A 369 -0.45 24.24 -13.94
N TYR A 370 0.10 24.22 -12.72
CA TYR A 370 1.30 24.94 -12.33
C TYR A 370 2.49 23.99 -12.42
N LYS A 371 3.58 24.47 -13.02
CA LYS A 371 4.79 23.70 -13.24
C LYS A 371 5.85 24.07 -12.22
N TYR A 372 6.33 23.07 -11.49
CA TYR A 372 7.38 23.20 -10.50
C TYR A 372 8.58 22.34 -10.86
N VAL A 373 9.79 22.83 -10.57
CA VAL A 373 11.02 22.06 -10.77
C VAL A 373 11.86 22.09 -9.50
N THR A 374 12.22 20.91 -9.01
CA THR A 374 13.29 20.73 -8.03
C THR A 374 14.58 20.42 -8.76
N LYS A 375 15.69 21.02 -8.32
CA LYS A 375 17.04 20.72 -8.84
C LYS A 375 17.98 20.53 -7.67
N VAL A 376 18.58 19.35 -7.60
CA VAL A 376 19.61 19.02 -6.62
C VAL A 376 20.89 18.70 -7.38
N SER A 377 22.01 19.27 -6.96
CA SER A 377 23.30 19.10 -7.62
C SER A 377 24.37 18.78 -6.59
N ASN A 378 25.09 17.67 -6.83
CA ASN A 378 26.24 17.23 -6.04
C ASN A 378 25.96 17.21 -4.51
N TYR A 379 24.77 16.74 -4.11
CA TYR A 379 24.39 16.69 -2.70
C TYR A 379 24.96 15.41 -2.05
N PRO A 380 25.69 15.51 -0.93
CA PRO A 380 26.24 14.33 -0.27
C PRO A 380 25.12 13.47 0.32
N VAL A 381 25.02 12.22 -0.10
CA VAL A 381 23.97 11.28 0.34
C VAL A 381 24.50 10.12 1.18
N GLY A 382 25.82 9.96 1.25
CA GLY A 382 26.43 8.98 2.14
C GLY A 382 27.81 8.55 1.67
N LYS A 383 28.22 7.38 2.14
CA LYS A 383 29.46 6.71 1.77
C LYS A 383 29.20 5.22 1.56
N GLN A 384 29.95 4.62 0.65
CA GLN A 384 29.97 3.19 0.39
C GLN A 384 31.32 2.65 0.84
N GLU A 385 31.32 1.72 1.79
CA GLU A 385 32.55 1.05 2.22
C GLU A 385 33.11 0.18 1.08
N ILE A 386 34.44 0.09 0.99
CA ILE A 386 35.14 -0.68 -0.02
C ILE A 386 35.63 -1.97 0.62
N GLU A 387 35.24 -3.10 0.06
CA GLU A 387 35.64 -4.41 0.59
C GLU A 387 37.17 -4.55 0.57
N GLY A 388 37.74 -5.00 1.69
CA GLY A 388 39.18 -5.15 1.87
C GLY A 388 39.94 -3.86 2.19
N MET A 389 39.27 -2.70 2.34
CA MET A 389 39.92 -1.42 2.65
C MET A 389 39.14 -0.66 3.73
N SER A 390 39.41 -0.94 5.01
CA SER A 390 38.65 -0.38 6.14
C SER A 390 38.86 1.12 6.39
N ASP A 391 39.89 1.72 5.78
CA ASP A 391 40.22 3.14 5.88
C ASP A 391 39.80 3.96 4.65
N ARG A 392 39.21 3.33 3.63
CA ARG A 392 38.84 3.94 2.35
C ARG A 392 37.37 3.66 2.03
N TRP A 393 36.66 4.70 1.59
CA TRP A 393 35.26 4.60 1.17
C TRP A 393 35.02 5.45 -0.07
N ALA A 394 34.06 5.03 -0.89
CA ALA A 394 33.57 5.86 -1.98
C ALA A 394 32.53 6.85 -1.44
N SER A 395 32.71 8.14 -1.71
CA SER A 395 31.75 9.18 -1.30
C SER A 395 30.60 9.25 -2.30
N LEU A 396 29.36 9.26 -1.81
CA LEU A 396 28.16 9.22 -2.65
C LEU A 396 27.52 10.60 -2.76
N TYR A 397 27.24 11.02 -4.00
CA TYR A 397 26.63 12.31 -4.31
C TYR A 397 25.41 12.14 -5.21
N TYR A 398 24.28 12.73 -4.83
CA TYR A 398 23.07 12.77 -5.63
C TYR A 398 23.00 14.03 -6.50
N THR A 399 22.59 13.86 -7.75
CA THR A 399 22.23 14.94 -8.66
C THR A 399 20.94 14.54 -9.38
N GLY A 400 19.94 15.42 -9.37
CA GLY A 400 18.65 15.09 -9.98
C GLY A 400 17.77 16.31 -10.20
N ASN A 401 16.76 16.09 -11.03
CA ASN A 401 15.65 17.00 -11.19
C ASN A 401 14.32 16.25 -11.11
N THR A 402 13.33 16.90 -10.50
CA THR A 402 11.94 16.45 -10.55
C THR A 402 11.09 17.60 -11.03
N THR A 403 10.31 17.37 -12.09
CA THR A 403 9.34 18.33 -12.62
C THR A 403 7.95 17.87 -12.23
N TYR A 404 7.17 18.73 -11.60
CA TYR A 404 5.79 18.47 -11.20
C TYR A 404 4.85 19.36 -11.98
N TRP A 405 3.70 18.81 -12.39
CA TRP A 405 2.57 19.56 -12.93
C TRP A 405 1.40 19.38 -12.00
N VAL A 406 0.98 20.47 -11.37
CA VAL A 406 0.06 20.45 -10.24
C VAL A 406 -1.20 21.20 -10.59
N GLU A 407 -2.38 20.61 -10.35
CA GLU A 407 -3.65 21.32 -10.49
C GLU A 407 -3.78 22.32 -9.33
N PRO A 408 -3.94 23.63 -9.60
CA PRO A 408 -3.84 24.66 -8.57
C PRO A 408 -4.89 24.57 -7.46
N SER A 409 -6.11 24.18 -7.80
CA SER A 409 -7.25 24.21 -6.88
C SER A 409 -7.17 23.05 -5.89
N THR A 410 -6.71 21.88 -6.33
CA THR A 410 -6.70 20.64 -5.55
C THR A 410 -5.33 20.27 -5.00
N GLY A 411 -4.23 20.83 -5.52
CA GLY A 411 -2.87 20.38 -5.18
C GLY A 411 -2.50 19.02 -5.80
N TYR A 412 -3.36 18.47 -6.65
CA TYR A 412 -3.15 17.16 -7.26
C TYR A 412 -2.03 17.19 -8.29
N ILE A 413 -1.09 16.25 -8.19
CA ILE A 413 0.02 16.09 -9.14
C ILE A 413 -0.50 15.36 -10.38
N VAL A 414 -0.79 16.12 -11.44
CA VAL A 414 -1.27 15.63 -12.73
C VAL A 414 -0.18 14.90 -13.50
N ASN A 415 1.07 15.36 -13.39
CA ASN A 415 2.23 14.67 -13.95
C ASN A 415 3.47 14.92 -13.09
N VAL A 416 4.44 14.02 -13.19
CA VAL A 416 5.76 14.11 -12.61
C VAL A 416 6.75 13.43 -13.55
N GLU A 417 7.88 14.09 -13.76
CA GLU A 417 9.04 13.53 -14.44
C GLU A 417 10.22 13.64 -13.48
N LYS A 418 10.84 12.51 -13.18
CA LYS A 418 11.97 12.44 -12.25
C LYS A 418 13.18 11.87 -12.96
N LYS A 419 14.31 12.58 -12.92
CA LYS A 419 15.61 12.09 -13.37
C LYS A 419 16.63 12.31 -12.27
N GLY A 420 17.26 11.24 -11.82
CA GLY A 420 18.25 11.30 -10.74
C GLY A 420 19.42 10.37 -11.01
N GLU A 421 20.59 10.75 -10.54
CA GLU A 421 21.77 9.90 -10.49
C GLU A 421 22.48 10.03 -9.15
N VAL A 422 22.91 8.90 -8.60
CA VAL A 422 23.88 8.83 -7.52
C VAL A 422 25.23 8.50 -8.14
N LYS A 423 26.23 9.34 -7.86
CA LYS A 423 27.62 9.12 -8.26
C LYS A 423 28.44 8.69 -7.06
N ALA A 424 29.30 7.70 -7.25
CA ALA A 424 30.34 7.34 -6.31
C ALA A 424 31.65 7.95 -6.77
N GLN A 425 32.29 8.70 -5.88
CA GLN A 425 33.64 9.20 -6.03
C GLN A 425 34.57 8.27 -5.25
N PHE A 426 35.37 7.48 -5.96
CA PHE A 426 36.30 6.54 -5.37
C PHE A 426 37.59 7.25 -4.94
N PRO A 427 38.21 6.82 -3.82
CA PRO A 427 39.54 7.25 -3.45
C PRO A 427 40.59 6.59 -4.35
N ASP A 428 41.86 6.85 -4.07
CA ASP A 428 42.90 5.98 -4.60
C ASP A 428 42.67 4.53 -4.11
N LEU A 429 42.88 3.54 -4.97
CA LEU A 429 42.71 2.11 -4.69
C LEU A 429 44.01 1.32 -4.82
N HIS A 430 45.16 1.97 -5.04
CA HIS A 430 46.46 1.31 -5.16
C HIS A 430 47.02 0.91 -3.78
N VAL A 431 46.35 -0.03 -3.11
CA VAL A 431 46.73 -0.56 -1.80
C VAL A 431 46.42 -2.05 -1.73
N LEU A 432 47.26 -2.80 -1.01
CA LEU A 432 47.03 -4.20 -0.69
C LEU A 432 45.76 -4.36 0.16
N PRO A 433 44.80 -5.21 -0.22
CA PRO A 433 43.59 -5.44 0.57
C PRO A 433 43.86 -6.15 1.91
N GLU A 434 43.17 -5.75 2.97
CA GLU A 434 43.23 -6.35 4.31
C GLU A 434 42.66 -7.77 4.40
N ASN A 435 41.87 -8.15 3.40
CA ASN A 435 41.28 -9.50 3.27
C ASN A 435 42.04 -10.36 2.24
N THR A 436 43.27 -9.98 1.88
CA THR A 436 44.09 -10.74 0.93
C THR A 436 44.32 -12.17 1.43
N GLU A 437 43.89 -13.15 0.65
CA GLU A 437 44.16 -14.57 0.87
C GLU A 437 44.35 -15.26 -0.49
N GLY A 438 45.41 -16.05 -0.62
CA GLY A 438 45.72 -16.72 -1.87
C GLY A 438 46.64 -17.91 -1.71
N THR A 439 46.49 -18.89 -2.60
CA THR A 439 47.37 -20.05 -2.69
C THR A 439 48.10 -20.01 -4.01
N LEU A 440 49.43 -20.09 -3.97
CA LEU A 440 50.30 -20.19 -5.13
C LEU A 440 50.80 -21.63 -5.24
N GLU A 441 50.50 -22.26 -6.37
CA GLU A 441 50.98 -23.60 -6.70
C GLU A 441 52.18 -23.53 -7.64
N MET A 442 53.26 -24.18 -7.23
CA MET A 442 54.53 -24.22 -7.93
C MET A 442 54.97 -25.66 -8.16
N GLU A 443 55.70 -25.90 -9.24
CA GLU A 443 56.33 -27.20 -9.48
C GLU A 443 57.74 -27.06 -10.04
N GLY A 444 58.50 -28.15 -9.95
CA GLY A 444 59.78 -28.24 -10.62
C GLY A 444 60.66 -29.35 -10.10
N GLU A 445 61.94 -29.07 -9.99
CA GLU A 445 62.97 -30.07 -9.72
C GLU A 445 63.92 -29.59 -8.63
N MET A 446 64.18 -30.44 -7.64
CA MET A 446 65.17 -30.20 -6.60
C MET A 446 66.26 -31.26 -6.67
N TRP A 447 67.51 -30.85 -6.49
CA TRP A 447 68.65 -31.73 -6.34
C TRP A 447 69.37 -31.42 -5.03
N ILE A 448 69.54 -32.43 -4.20
CA ILE A 448 70.32 -32.36 -2.95
C ILE A 448 71.42 -33.41 -3.03
N ILE A 449 72.65 -33.05 -2.65
CA ILE A 449 73.84 -33.92 -2.77
C ILE A 449 73.65 -35.30 -2.10
N SER A 450 72.91 -35.38 -0.99
CA SER A 450 72.66 -36.62 -0.25
C SER A 450 71.44 -37.42 -0.74
N GLN A 451 70.54 -36.80 -1.50
CA GLN A 451 69.24 -37.40 -1.85
C GLN A 451 69.02 -37.53 -3.37
N GLY A 452 69.91 -36.98 -4.20
CA GLY A 452 69.77 -36.97 -5.65
C GLY A 452 68.69 -36.00 -6.14
N LYS A 453 68.24 -36.21 -7.39
CA LYS A 453 67.24 -35.38 -8.07
C LYS A 453 65.82 -35.87 -7.73
N LYS A 454 64.94 -34.93 -7.41
CA LYS A 454 63.52 -35.15 -7.10
C LYS A 454 62.66 -34.17 -7.88
N GLU A 455 61.50 -34.63 -8.31
CA GLU A 455 60.42 -33.76 -8.78
C GLU A 455 59.64 -33.28 -7.56
N ILE A 456 59.35 -32.00 -7.52
CA ILE A 456 58.75 -31.33 -6.37
C ILE A 456 57.50 -30.55 -6.78
N ALA A 457 56.56 -30.46 -5.85
CA ALA A 457 55.43 -29.53 -5.89
C ALA A 457 55.51 -28.67 -4.62
N MET A 458 55.20 -27.38 -4.72
CA MET A 458 55.23 -26.45 -3.60
C MET A 458 53.94 -25.66 -3.59
N THR A 459 53.31 -25.61 -2.42
CA THR A 459 52.11 -24.83 -2.18
C THR A 459 52.46 -23.72 -1.21
N ARG A 460 52.21 -22.47 -1.59
CA ARG A 460 52.41 -21.28 -0.73
C ARG A 460 51.06 -20.64 -0.48
N HIS A 461 50.56 -20.72 0.76
CA HIS A 461 49.31 -20.08 1.18
C HIS A 461 49.65 -18.81 1.96
N VAL A 462 49.20 -17.67 1.44
CA VAL A 462 49.40 -16.35 2.05
C VAL A 462 48.05 -15.83 2.50
N LYS A 463 47.96 -15.37 3.74
CA LYS A 463 46.72 -14.86 4.31
C LYS A 463 46.98 -13.67 5.21
N ALA A 464 46.23 -12.59 5.02
CA ALA A 464 46.15 -11.49 5.97
C ALA A 464 45.45 -11.97 7.25
N ILE A 465 46.14 -11.84 8.39
CA ILE A 465 45.67 -12.30 9.71
C ILE A 465 45.38 -11.15 10.67
N ASP A 466 45.97 -9.97 10.46
CA ASP A 466 45.76 -8.78 11.29
C ASP A 466 46.13 -7.49 10.54
N VAL A 467 45.73 -6.34 11.09
CA VAL A 467 46.03 -5.01 10.55
C VAL A 467 46.47 -4.09 11.69
N GLU A 468 47.67 -3.51 11.54
CA GLU A 468 48.29 -2.58 12.47
C GLU A 468 48.58 -1.23 11.79
N TYR A 469 48.90 -0.21 12.58
CA TYR A 469 49.25 1.12 12.07
C TYR A 469 50.56 1.64 12.66
N GLU A 470 51.46 2.07 11.78
CA GLU A 470 52.68 2.80 12.15
C GLU A 470 52.52 4.27 11.77
N GLY A 471 52.01 5.07 12.72
CA GLY A 471 51.67 6.47 12.48
C GLY A 471 50.51 6.61 11.49
N LYS A 472 50.81 6.94 10.22
CA LYS A 472 49.82 7.04 9.13
C LYS A 472 49.86 5.85 8.17
N ASN A 473 50.88 5.01 8.26
CA ASN A 473 51.09 3.91 7.33
C ASN A 473 50.30 2.70 7.83
N LYS A 474 49.52 2.08 6.94
CA LYS A 474 48.82 0.83 7.23
C LYS A 474 49.78 -0.34 7.07
N VAL A 475 49.83 -1.22 8.05
CA VAL A 475 50.63 -2.45 8.04
C VAL A 475 49.69 -3.64 8.08
N ILE A 476 49.74 -4.49 7.06
CA ILE A 476 48.98 -5.75 7.02
C ILE A 476 49.89 -6.87 7.50
N ILE A 477 49.43 -7.65 8.47
CA ILE A 477 50.14 -8.82 8.98
C ILE A 477 49.70 -10.03 8.17
N PHE A 478 50.64 -10.63 7.45
CA PHE A 478 50.46 -11.82 6.65
C PHE A 478 51.05 -13.05 7.33
N GLU A 479 50.29 -14.13 7.39
CA GLU A 479 50.82 -15.49 7.55
C GLU A 479 51.17 -16.04 6.17
N ASP A 480 52.42 -16.46 5.98
CA ASP A 480 52.93 -17.10 4.77
C ASP A 480 53.34 -18.54 5.10
N ASN A 481 52.54 -19.49 4.64
CA ASN A 481 52.73 -20.90 4.86
C ASN A 481 53.14 -21.59 3.55
N THR A 482 54.41 -21.94 3.45
CA THR A 482 54.96 -22.68 2.32
C THR A 482 55.15 -24.14 2.70
N THR A 483 54.57 -25.06 1.93
CA THR A 483 54.78 -26.50 2.08
C THR A 483 55.34 -27.10 0.79
N LEU A 484 56.44 -27.84 0.91
CA LEU A 484 57.10 -28.52 -0.19
C LEU A 484 56.80 -30.02 -0.16
N TYR A 485 56.50 -30.62 -1.30
CA TYR A 485 56.17 -32.03 -1.46
C TYR A 485 57.08 -32.71 -2.47
N ASP A 486 57.41 -33.98 -2.21
CA ASP A 486 57.95 -34.88 -3.24
C ASP A 486 56.79 -35.36 -4.12
N LYS A 487 56.80 -35.01 -5.41
CA LYS A 487 55.68 -35.26 -6.35
C LYS A 487 55.41 -36.75 -6.56
N LYS A 488 56.42 -37.62 -6.39
CA LYS A 488 56.29 -39.07 -6.58
C LYS A 488 55.66 -39.76 -5.39
N THR A 489 56.00 -39.30 -4.18
CA THR A 489 55.57 -39.96 -2.93
C THR A 489 54.45 -39.24 -2.21
N GLY A 490 54.18 -37.98 -2.56
CA GLY A 490 53.23 -37.10 -1.86
C GLY A 490 53.67 -36.70 -0.45
N LYS A 491 54.90 -37.03 -0.04
CA LYS A 491 55.40 -36.71 1.30
C LYS A 491 55.93 -35.28 1.35
N VAL A 492 55.64 -34.60 2.46
CA VAL A 492 56.21 -33.29 2.79
C VAL A 492 57.73 -33.39 2.93
N ILE A 493 58.44 -32.40 2.40
CA ILE A 493 59.88 -32.18 2.54
C ILE A 493 60.06 -31.04 3.55
N PRO A 494 60.36 -31.35 4.83
CA PRO A 494 60.44 -30.35 5.89
C PRO A 494 61.47 -29.24 5.60
N GLU A 495 62.58 -29.57 4.93
CA GLU A 495 63.66 -28.63 4.64
C GLU A 495 63.29 -27.52 3.66
N GLY A 496 62.19 -27.67 2.92
CA GLY A 496 61.64 -26.64 2.04
C GLY A 496 60.26 -26.14 2.46
N SER A 497 59.83 -26.46 3.68
CA SER A 497 58.55 -26.01 4.24
C SER A 497 58.79 -25.03 5.38
N SER A 498 58.03 -23.94 5.43
CA SER A 498 58.17 -22.88 6.42
C SER A 498 56.84 -22.17 6.67
N VAL A 499 56.66 -21.67 7.89
CA VAL A 499 55.61 -20.71 8.22
C VAL A 499 56.32 -19.45 8.71
N SER A 500 55.99 -18.32 8.12
CA SER A 500 56.53 -17.02 8.52
C SER A 500 55.44 -15.97 8.66
N ILE A 501 55.65 -15.02 9.57
CA ILE A 501 54.75 -13.88 9.76
C ILE A 501 55.44 -12.62 9.25
N HIS A 502 54.79 -11.94 8.32
CA HIS A 502 55.28 -10.72 7.67
C HIS A 502 54.38 -9.55 8.03
N GLY A 503 54.94 -8.42 8.44
CA GLY A 503 54.24 -7.15 8.43
C GLY A 503 54.57 -6.41 7.15
N VAL A 504 53.57 -5.94 6.42
CA VAL A 504 53.76 -5.35 5.08
C VAL A 504 53.03 -4.02 5.00
N TYR A 505 53.74 -2.96 4.61
CA TYR A 505 53.10 -1.67 4.35
C TYR A 505 52.16 -1.80 3.15
N ALA A 506 50.89 -1.44 3.34
CA ALA A 506 49.84 -1.75 2.37
C ALA A 506 49.99 -0.97 1.06
N GLU A 507 50.51 0.26 1.09
CA GLU A 507 50.75 1.11 -0.08
C GLU A 507 51.98 0.71 -0.89
N THR A 508 53.07 0.31 -0.22
CA THR A 508 54.37 0.08 -0.89
C THR A 508 54.69 -1.39 -1.08
N ALA A 509 53.94 -2.30 -0.43
CA ALA A 509 54.21 -3.73 -0.35
C ALA A 509 55.61 -4.07 0.22
N GLU A 510 56.25 -3.12 0.91
CA GLU A 510 57.53 -3.30 1.60
C GLU A 510 57.32 -3.97 2.96
N GLU A 511 58.27 -4.82 3.35
CA GLU A 511 58.37 -5.38 4.68
C GLU A 511 58.49 -4.25 5.72
N ALA A 512 57.62 -4.27 6.72
CA ALA A 512 57.60 -3.37 7.86
C ALA A 512 58.47 -3.99 8.98
N PRO A 513 59.71 -3.50 9.23
CA PRO A 513 60.70 -4.26 9.98
C PRO A 513 60.31 -4.64 11.42
N ASN A 514 59.43 -3.84 12.04
CA ASN A 514 58.97 -4.02 13.42
C ASN A 514 57.72 -4.91 13.55
N TYR A 515 57.19 -5.39 12.43
CA TYR A 515 55.93 -6.12 12.36
C TYR A 515 56.21 -7.46 11.67
N GLY A 516 56.07 -8.57 12.39
CA GLY A 516 56.39 -9.90 11.89
C GLY A 516 57.14 -10.76 12.91
N ASP A 517 57.59 -11.94 12.47
CA ASP A 517 58.39 -12.87 13.28
C ASP A 517 59.90 -12.58 13.27
N MET A 518 60.39 -11.77 12.33
CA MET A 518 61.76 -11.25 12.27
C MET A 518 61.84 -9.96 11.46
N GLU A 519 62.93 -9.20 11.68
CA GLU A 519 63.26 -8.02 10.88
C GLU A 519 63.54 -8.42 9.42
N ARG A 520 62.83 -7.78 8.49
CA ARG A 520 62.98 -7.94 7.04
C ARG A 520 63.06 -6.58 6.38
N GLU A 521 63.70 -6.55 5.21
CA GLU A 521 63.83 -5.33 4.39
C GLU A 521 63.58 -5.65 2.92
N GLY A 522 63.03 -4.67 2.21
CA GLY A 522 62.63 -4.78 0.81
C GLY A 522 61.17 -5.16 0.64
N LEU A 523 60.77 -5.43 -0.59
CA LEU A 523 59.42 -5.86 -0.95
C LEU A 523 59.11 -7.25 -0.39
N PHE A 524 57.90 -7.42 0.11
CA PHE A 524 57.25 -8.71 0.31
C PHE A 524 56.65 -9.22 -1.02
N THR A 525 56.01 -8.31 -1.75
CA THR A 525 55.48 -8.52 -3.11
C THR A 525 55.57 -7.21 -3.91
N PHE A 526 55.24 -7.24 -5.20
CA PHE A 526 55.15 -6.00 -5.98
C PHE A 526 53.92 -5.18 -5.57
N PRO A 527 54.05 -3.85 -5.39
CA PRO A 527 52.93 -3.00 -5.04
C PRO A 527 51.97 -2.80 -6.23
N PRO A 528 50.70 -2.46 -5.99
CA PRO A 528 49.85 -1.90 -7.03
C PRO A 528 50.50 -0.65 -7.66
N GLY A 529 50.38 -0.47 -8.98
CA GLY A 529 51.02 0.63 -9.71
C GLY A 529 52.54 0.49 -9.85
N VAL A 530 53.01 -0.71 -10.21
CA VAL A 530 54.43 -1.03 -10.37
C VAL A 530 55.11 -0.09 -11.38
N GLU A 531 56.24 0.48 -11.00
CA GLU A 531 57.05 1.35 -11.83
C GLU A 531 58.16 0.59 -12.56
N LYS A 532 58.61 1.13 -13.70
CA LYS A 532 59.75 0.59 -14.49
C LYS A 532 61.10 0.93 -13.85
N LYS A 533 61.33 0.50 -12.59
CA LYS A 533 62.57 0.72 -11.83
C LYS A 533 63.07 -0.58 -11.20
N SER A 534 64.29 -0.57 -10.68
CA SER A 534 64.78 -1.69 -9.86
C SER A 534 64.26 -1.58 -8.44
N TYR A 535 63.90 -2.72 -7.86
CA TYR A 535 63.45 -2.86 -6.46
C TYR A 535 64.43 -3.72 -5.67
N SER A 536 64.30 -3.69 -4.35
CA SER A 536 64.91 -4.68 -3.45
C SER A 536 63.81 -5.54 -2.89
N MET A 537 63.90 -6.87 -3.00
CA MET A 537 62.86 -7.80 -2.52
C MET A 537 63.43 -8.77 -1.51
N TRP A 538 62.67 -9.09 -0.46
CA TRP A 538 63.09 -10.05 0.54
C TRP A 538 63.31 -11.43 -0.09
N ASN A 539 64.48 -12.03 0.17
CA ASN A 539 64.81 -13.37 -0.32
C ASN A 539 64.88 -14.36 0.84
N PRO A 540 63.88 -15.26 1.00
CA PRO A 540 63.82 -16.18 2.13
C PRO A 540 64.90 -17.27 2.07
N GLU A 541 65.55 -17.53 0.93
CA GLU A 541 66.59 -18.56 0.84
C GLU A 541 67.92 -18.13 1.49
N ILE A 542 68.13 -16.82 1.65
CA ILE A 542 69.38 -16.24 2.17
C ILE A 542 69.14 -15.22 3.29
N TYR A 543 67.89 -15.05 3.74
CA TYR A 543 67.49 -14.14 4.83
C TYR A 543 68.02 -12.70 4.67
N THR A 544 67.98 -12.18 3.44
CA THR A 544 68.36 -10.80 3.12
C THR A 544 67.71 -10.34 1.82
N SER A 545 67.79 -9.05 1.47
CA SER A 545 67.20 -8.52 0.25
C SER A 545 68.06 -8.79 -1.00
N SER A 546 67.37 -9.10 -2.10
CA SER A 546 67.92 -9.31 -3.43
C SER A 546 67.48 -8.19 -4.39
N PRO A 547 68.35 -7.69 -5.28
CA PRO A 547 67.95 -6.70 -6.28
C PRO A 547 67.08 -7.35 -7.35
N VAL A 548 65.94 -6.74 -7.64
CA VAL A 548 64.99 -7.14 -8.67
C VAL A 548 64.96 -6.08 -9.75
N GLN A 549 65.54 -6.37 -10.92
CA GLN A 549 65.73 -5.39 -11.99
C GLN A 549 64.59 -5.46 -13.01
N PHE A 550 64.03 -4.31 -13.36
CA PHE A 550 63.16 -4.21 -14.53
C PHE A 550 63.97 -4.52 -15.80
N VAL A 551 63.48 -5.47 -16.61
CA VAL A 551 64.15 -5.88 -17.85
C VAL A 551 63.48 -5.23 -19.05
N ARG A 552 62.18 -5.46 -19.20
CA ARG A 552 61.35 -4.98 -20.30
C ARG A 552 59.87 -5.18 -20.00
N GLU A 553 59.05 -4.63 -20.87
CA GLU A 553 57.61 -4.81 -20.91
C GLU A 553 57.26 -5.80 -22.02
N GLU A 554 56.33 -6.71 -21.76
CA GLU A 554 55.87 -7.71 -22.72
C GLU A 554 54.48 -8.24 -22.41
N ASP A 555 53.82 -8.81 -23.42
CA ASP A 555 52.62 -9.61 -23.18
C ASP A 555 53.03 -11.03 -22.80
N HIS A 556 52.57 -11.50 -21.65
CA HIS A 556 52.80 -12.85 -21.14
C HIS A 556 51.46 -13.49 -20.75
N ALA A 557 51.21 -14.71 -21.21
CA ALA A 557 49.94 -15.41 -21.04
C ALA A 557 48.68 -14.58 -21.44
N GLY A 558 48.82 -13.68 -22.42
CA GLY A 558 47.72 -12.83 -22.91
C GLY A 558 47.41 -11.60 -22.03
N VAL A 559 48.25 -11.28 -21.05
CA VAL A 559 48.18 -10.08 -20.22
C VAL A 559 49.44 -9.25 -20.41
N HIS A 560 49.28 -7.93 -20.38
CA HIS A 560 50.39 -7.00 -20.43
C HIS A 560 51.16 -6.98 -19.12
N THR A 561 52.48 -7.22 -19.16
CA THR A 561 53.32 -7.40 -17.98
C THR A 561 54.67 -6.69 -18.05
N TYR A 562 55.24 -6.45 -16.88
CA TYR A 562 56.64 -6.08 -16.71
C TYR A 562 57.44 -7.30 -16.30
N LEU A 563 58.47 -7.63 -17.08
CA LEU A 563 59.43 -8.67 -16.75
C LEU A 563 60.49 -8.08 -15.80
N PHE A 564 60.50 -8.61 -14.59
CA PHE A 564 61.50 -8.35 -13.58
C PHE A 564 62.44 -9.54 -13.43
N LYS A 565 63.71 -9.29 -13.13
CA LYS A 565 64.74 -10.32 -13.00
C LYS A 565 65.63 -10.07 -11.79
N THR A 566 65.80 -11.11 -10.97
CA THR A 566 66.86 -11.22 -9.98
C THR A 566 67.94 -12.12 -10.55
N GLU A 567 69.16 -11.61 -10.72
CA GLU A 567 70.32 -12.39 -11.14
C GLU A 567 71.51 -12.01 -10.26
N GLU A 568 71.91 -12.90 -9.36
CA GLU A 568 73.05 -12.64 -8.48
C GLU A 568 73.81 -13.90 -8.10
N THR A 569 75.10 -13.71 -7.81
CA THR A 569 75.95 -14.66 -7.11
C THR A 569 76.55 -13.95 -5.91
N ARG A 570 76.21 -14.39 -4.70
CA ARG A 570 76.64 -13.77 -3.45
C ARG A 570 77.16 -14.81 -2.47
N LYS A 571 78.20 -14.45 -1.71
CA LYS A 571 78.62 -15.21 -0.54
C LYS A 571 77.85 -14.69 0.68
N VAL A 572 77.04 -15.54 1.29
CA VAL A 572 76.16 -15.19 2.42
C VAL A 572 76.32 -16.22 3.54
N PHE A 573 76.06 -15.83 4.77
CA PHE A 573 76.02 -16.77 5.89
C PHE A 573 74.65 -17.46 5.90
N ASP A 574 74.62 -18.78 5.85
CA ASP A 574 73.40 -19.57 5.97
C ASP A 574 73.27 -20.08 7.42
N PRO A 575 72.33 -19.54 8.22
CA PRO A 575 72.19 -19.88 9.63
C PRO A 575 71.47 -21.22 9.87
N THR A 576 71.05 -21.93 8.81
CA THR A 576 70.36 -23.21 8.95
C THR A 576 71.23 -24.17 9.78
N PRO A 577 70.73 -24.79 10.86
CA PRO A 577 71.56 -25.60 11.76
C PRO A 577 72.38 -26.70 11.07
N MET A 578 71.89 -27.22 9.96
CA MET A 578 72.59 -28.22 9.15
C MET A 578 73.74 -27.66 8.30
N ILE A 579 73.76 -26.36 7.97
CA ILE A 579 74.77 -25.70 7.13
C ILE A 579 75.67 -24.81 7.98
N ASN A 580 75.08 -23.89 8.75
CA ASN A 580 75.70 -22.96 9.70
C ASN A 580 77.08 -22.43 9.29
N GLN A 581 77.19 -21.94 8.05
CA GLN A 581 78.44 -21.43 7.47
C GLN A 581 78.18 -20.48 6.31
N ASN A 582 79.25 -19.88 5.77
CA ASN A 582 79.16 -19.15 4.51
C ASN A 582 78.87 -20.09 3.33
N VAL A 583 77.90 -19.73 2.49
CA VAL A 583 77.53 -20.39 1.24
C VAL A 583 77.72 -19.44 0.06
N ILE A 584 78.02 -19.99 -1.12
CA ILE A 584 77.87 -19.25 -2.39
C ILE A 584 76.48 -19.56 -2.92
N TYR A 585 75.61 -18.56 -2.89
CA TYR A 585 74.27 -18.60 -3.42
C TYR A 585 74.25 -17.97 -4.82
N THR A 586 73.74 -18.69 -5.81
CA THR A 586 73.47 -18.16 -7.14
C THR A 586 71.99 -18.32 -7.44
N THR A 587 71.34 -17.26 -7.91
CA THR A 587 69.93 -17.33 -8.31
C THR A 587 69.66 -16.55 -9.58
N LEU A 588 68.73 -17.11 -10.34
CA LEU A 588 68.05 -16.46 -11.44
C LEU A 588 66.55 -16.61 -11.19
N THR A 589 65.86 -15.52 -10.87
CA THR A 589 64.40 -15.51 -10.78
C THR A 589 63.84 -14.50 -11.76
N LYS A 590 62.80 -14.87 -12.51
CA LYS A 590 62.00 -13.99 -13.35
C LYS A 590 60.61 -13.85 -12.74
N TYR A 591 60.07 -12.65 -12.80
CA TYR A 591 58.70 -12.34 -12.39
C TYR A 591 58.02 -11.61 -13.53
N TRP A 592 56.87 -12.10 -13.96
CA TRP A 592 55.99 -11.39 -14.88
C TRP A 592 54.89 -10.73 -14.06
N VAL A 593 54.92 -9.40 -14.00
CA VAL A 593 54.07 -8.64 -13.07
C VAL A 593 53.09 -7.80 -13.86
N GLU A 594 51.80 -7.87 -13.55
CA GLU A 594 50.81 -6.96 -14.13
C GLU A 594 50.99 -5.57 -13.48
N PRO A 595 51.22 -4.52 -14.28
CA PRO A 595 51.74 -3.27 -13.76
C PRO A 595 50.74 -2.43 -12.93
N ASN A 596 49.44 -2.58 -13.14
CA ASN A 596 48.45 -1.78 -12.41
C ASN A 596 48.16 -2.40 -11.04
N THR A 597 48.07 -3.72 -10.98
CA THR A 597 47.68 -4.50 -9.80
C THR A 597 48.86 -4.93 -8.93
N GLY A 598 50.06 -5.05 -9.50
CA GLY A 598 51.21 -5.62 -8.80
C GLY A 598 51.19 -7.14 -8.68
N LEU A 599 50.19 -7.81 -9.27
CA LEU A 599 50.11 -9.27 -9.23
C LEU A 599 51.21 -9.90 -10.08
N VAL A 600 51.97 -10.80 -9.48
CA VAL A 600 52.92 -11.67 -10.19
C VAL A 600 52.11 -12.76 -10.88
N ILE A 601 51.94 -12.67 -12.19
CA ILE A 601 51.13 -13.63 -12.96
C ILE A 601 51.88 -14.92 -13.30
N ASP A 602 53.21 -14.84 -13.38
CA ASP A 602 54.10 -15.99 -13.60
C ASP A 602 55.46 -15.75 -12.93
N MET A 603 56.12 -16.83 -12.56
CA MET A 603 57.42 -16.82 -11.92
C MET A 603 58.23 -18.04 -12.35
N GLU A 604 59.48 -17.82 -12.73
CA GLU A 604 60.47 -18.87 -12.98
C GLU A 604 61.68 -18.66 -12.09
N LYS A 605 62.07 -19.66 -11.30
CA LYS A 605 63.24 -19.62 -10.43
C LYS A 605 64.20 -20.76 -10.74
N VAL A 606 65.48 -20.42 -10.75
CA VAL A 606 66.59 -21.37 -10.64
C VAL A 606 67.53 -20.86 -9.55
N SER A 607 67.79 -21.66 -8.52
CA SER A 607 68.82 -21.33 -7.54
C SER A 607 69.74 -22.51 -7.25
N GLU A 608 70.98 -22.21 -6.86
CA GLU A 608 71.97 -23.16 -6.39
C GLU A 608 72.68 -22.63 -5.14
N LYS A 609 72.98 -23.53 -4.20
CA LYS A 609 73.85 -23.24 -3.05
C LYS A 609 75.08 -24.14 -3.11
N LYS A 610 76.25 -23.53 -2.93
CA LYS A 610 77.54 -24.22 -2.75
C LYS A 610 78.06 -23.99 -1.34
N VAL A 611 78.53 -25.04 -0.69
CA VAL A 611 79.18 -24.96 0.63
C VAL A 611 80.67 -25.22 0.49
N ASP A 612 81.44 -24.68 1.42
CA ASP A 612 82.83 -25.06 1.63
C ASP A 612 82.87 -26.43 2.30
N ILE A 613 83.27 -27.46 1.56
CA ILE A 613 83.16 -28.85 2.02
C ILE A 613 84.13 -29.18 3.15
N LEU A 614 85.30 -28.54 3.20
CA LEU A 614 86.26 -28.74 4.29
C LEU A 614 85.80 -28.02 5.55
N ASN A 615 85.19 -26.84 5.40
CA ASN A 615 84.58 -26.15 6.53
C ASN A 615 83.36 -26.91 7.06
N PHE A 616 82.55 -27.49 6.16
CA PHE A 616 81.41 -28.34 6.51
C PHE A 616 81.82 -29.62 7.27
N LEU A 617 82.87 -30.31 6.81
CA LEU A 617 83.26 -31.61 7.35
C LEU A 617 84.14 -31.51 8.60
N ILE A 618 85.05 -30.55 8.66
CA ILE A 618 86.11 -30.46 9.69
C ILE A 618 86.36 -29.04 10.22
N GLY A 619 85.50 -28.07 9.89
CA GLY A 619 85.59 -26.69 10.42
C GLY A 619 86.78 -25.88 9.91
N ILE A 620 87.40 -26.29 8.79
CA ILE A 620 88.55 -25.59 8.19
C ILE A 620 88.10 -24.81 6.95
N PRO A 621 88.17 -23.46 6.96
CA PRO A 621 87.92 -22.66 5.77
C PRO A 621 88.82 -23.03 4.60
N SER A 622 88.25 -23.18 3.40
CA SER A 622 88.93 -23.61 2.18
C SER A 622 88.36 -22.96 0.91
N PRO A 623 89.10 -23.00 -0.22
CA PRO A 623 88.58 -22.54 -1.51
C PRO A 623 87.71 -23.58 -2.24
N PHE A 624 87.41 -24.75 -1.64
CA PHE A 624 86.72 -25.86 -2.30
C PHE A 624 85.20 -25.79 -2.09
N TRP A 625 84.52 -25.13 -3.03
CA TRP A 625 83.07 -24.94 -3.02
C TRP A 625 82.36 -26.02 -3.83
N VAL A 626 81.53 -26.83 -3.17
CA VAL A 626 80.77 -27.92 -3.79
C VAL A 626 79.29 -27.59 -3.77
N ARG A 627 78.61 -27.79 -4.90
CA ARG A 627 77.15 -27.67 -4.99
C ARG A 627 76.51 -28.71 -4.09
N VAL A 628 75.67 -28.26 -3.17
CA VAL A 628 74.93 -29.14 -2.26
C VAL A 628 73.43 -29.13 -2.50
N TYR A 629 72.95 -28.07 -3.16
CA TYR A 629 71.54 -27.82 -3.39
C TYR A 629 71.37 -27.10 -4.73
N SER A 630 70.37 -27.52 -5.49
CA SER A 630 69.86 -26.77 -6.64
C SER A 630 68.35 -26.98 -6.73
N ILE A 631 67.63 -25.92 -7.04
CA ILE A 631 66.19 -25.95 -7.24
C ILE A 631 65.82 -25.21 -8.52
N LYS A 632 64.86 -25.78 -9.24
CA LYS A 632 64.12 -25.12 -10.31
C LYS A 632 62.65 -25.14 -9.92
N LEU A 633 61.99 -23.98 -9.95
CA LEU A 633 60.57 -23.83 -9.67
C LEU A 633 59.93 -22.93 -10.73
N SER A 634 58.69 -23.21 -11.06
CA SER A 634 57.81 -22.28 -11.78
C SER A 634 56.39 -22.40 -11.24
N PHE A 635 55.55 -21.40 -11.50
CA PHE A 635 54.10 -21.57 -11.33
C PHE A 635 53.60 -22.68 -12.25
N THR A 636 52.57 -23.40 -11.80
CA THR A 636 51.88 -24.37 -12.66
C THR A 636 51.07 -23.63 -13.73
N ASP A 637 50.82 -24.27 -14.88
CA ASP A 637 50.01 -23.66 -15.95
C ASP A 637 48.62 -23.22 -15.44
N ASP A 638 47.96 -24.07 -14.64
CA ASP A 638 46.67 -23.77 -14.01
C ASP A 638 46.75 -22.53 -13.09
N MET A 639 47.87 -22.34 -12.38
CA MET A 639 48.09 -21.19 -11.51
C MET A 639 48.28 -19.90 -12.32
N VAL A 640 49.03 -19.97 -13.43
CA VAL A 640 49.21 -18.84 -14.35
C VAL A 640 47.85 -18.42 -14.94
N GLU A 641 47.03 -19.37 -15.37
CA GLU A 641 45.67 -19.08 -15.87
C GLU A 641 44.80 -18.39 -14.79
N ALA A 642 44.83 -18.90 -13.55
CA ALA A 642 44.08 -18.31 -12.44
C ALA A 642 44.53 -16.88 -12.11
N LEU A 643 45.85 -16.62 -12.07
CA LEU A 643 46.41 -15.29 -11.79
C LEU A 643 46.16 -14.31 -12.94
N VAL A 644 46.15 -14.79 -14.19
CA VAL A 644 45.77 -13.99 -15.35
C VAL A 644 44.31 -13.51 -15.25
N GLU A 645 43.39 -14.39 -14.88
CA GLU A 645 41.98 -14.02 -14.71
C GLU A 645 41.79 -13.06 -13.52
N GLU A 646 42.52 -13.27 -12.42
CA GLU A 646 42.49 -12.37 -11.28
C GLU A 646 43.07 -10.98 -11.62
N ALA A 647 44.20 -10.93 -12.32
CA ALA A 647 44.80 -9.69 -12.79
C ALA A 647 43.87 -8.90 -13.71
N LYS A 648 43.11 -9.58 -14.60
CA LYS A 648 42.09 -8.92 -15.43
C LYS A 648 40.98 -8.29 -14.58
N LYS A 649 40.44 -9.02 -13.60
CA LYS A 649 39.39 -8.50 -12.71
C LYS A 649 39.89 -7.33 -11.85
N SER A 650 41.01 -7.53 -11.17
CA SER A 650 41.64 -6.54 -10.30
C SER A 650 42.00 -5.26 -11.08
N ARG A 651 42.49 -5.36 -12.32
CA ARG A 651 42.77 -4.20 -13.17
C ARG A 651 41.51 -3.37 -13.47
N GLU A 652 40.37 -4.01 -13.69
CA GLU A 652 39.11 -3.30 -13.95
C GLU A 652 38.61 -2.56 -12.70
N LEU A 653 38.83 -3.13 -11.50
CA LEU A 653 38.55 -2.46 -10.24
C LEU A 653 39.48 -1.27 -10.01
N ILE A 654 40.78 -1.41 -10.30
CA ILE A 654 41.75 -0.31 -10.16
C ILE A 654 41.43 0.87 -11.09
N LYS A 655 40.75 0.66 -12.22
CA LYS A 655 40.25 1.78 -13.05
C LYS A 655 39.24 2.67 -12.31
N LEU A 656 38.62 2.20 -11.23
CA LEU A 656 37.78 3.05 -10.38
C LEU A 656 38.60 4.01 -9.54
N SER A 657 39.88 3.73 -9.31
CA SER A 657 40.78 4.56 -8.51
C SER A 657 40.73 6.02 -8.96
N GLU A 658 40.46 6.91 -8.00
CA GLU A 658 40.34 8.37 -8.18
C GLU A 658 39.27 8.82 -9.21
N ASN A 659 38.40 7.91 -9.65
CA ASN A 659 37.36 8.21 -10.63
C ASN A 659 35.98 8.40 -9.99
N THR A 660 35.14 9.16 -10.69
CA THR A 660 33.73 9.33 -10.34
C THR A 660 32.86 8.62 -11.34
N ILE A 661 32.08 7.64 -10.89
CA ILE A 661 31.15 6.88 -11.74
C ILE A 661 29.71 7.00 -11.23
N PRO A 662 28.70 6.94 -12.11
CA PRO A 662 27.32 6.80 -11.66
C PRO A 662 27.12 5.39 -11.11
N VAL A 663 26.60 5.27 -9.89
CA VAL A 663 26.27 3.97 -9.27
C VAL A 663 24.78 3.67 -9.28
N THR A 664 23.94 4.70 -9.42
CA THR A 664 22.51 4.54 -9.66
C THR A 664 22.04 5.62 -10.60
N LYS A 665 21.22 5.27 -11.59
CA LYS A 665 20.49 6.22 -12.44
C LYS A 665 19.02 5.85 -12.46
N VAL A 666 18.16 6.84 -12.34
CA VAL A 666 16.71 6.69 -12.27
C VAL A 666 16.09 7.69 -13.23
N GLU A 667 15.23 7.20 -14.11
CA GLU A 667 14.39 8.02 -14.98
C GLU A 667 12.96 7.50 -14.89
N LEU A 668 12.06 8.27 -14.29
CA LEU A 668 10.68 7.87 -14.01
C LEU A 668 9.68 8.92 -14.52
N THR A 669 8.51 8.46 -14.96
CA THR A 669 7.39 9.27 -15.44
C THR A 669 6.06 8.62 -15.07
N PHE A 670 4.95 9.35 -15.14
CA PHE A 670 3.63 8.73 -15.05
C PHE A 670 3.32 7.87 -16.28
N PRO A 671 2.69 6.68 -16.10
CA PRO A 671 2.33 5.78 -17.20
C PRO A 671 1.13 6.25 -18.02
N ASN A 672 0.04 6.69 -17.38
CA ASN A 672 -1.24 7.02 -18.04
C ASN A 672 -1.68 8.46 -17.74
N LEU A 673 -1.10 9.41 -18.47
CA LEU A 673 -1.35 10.83 -18.25
C LEU A 673 -2.82 11.23 -18.44
N LEU A 674 -3.54 10.62 -19.38
CA LEU A 674 -4.93 10.98 -19.69
C LEU A 674 -5.88 10.60 -18.55
N GLU A 675 -5.74 9.39 -18.01
CA GLU A 675 -6.55 8.95 -16.87
C GLU A 675 -6.30 9.82 -15.63
N ASN A 676 -5.02 10.15 -15.37
CA ASN A 676 -4.65 11.02 -14.25
C ASN A 676 -5.22 12.44 -14.41
N VAL A 677 -5.28 12.97 -15.63
CA VAL A 677 -5.94 14.25 -15.94
C VAL A 677 -7.44 14.20 -15.67
N GLU A 678 -8.14 13.10 -16.02
CA GLU A 678 -9.58 12.99 -15.75
C GLU A 678 -9.88 12.87 -14.26
N LEU A 679 -9.05 12.15 -13.49
CA LEU A 679 -9.14 12.12 -12.02
C LEU A 679 -8.96 13.52 -11.41
N ALA A 680 -7.94 14.27 -11.87
CA ALA A 680 -7.69 15.63 -11.42
C ALA A 680 -8.87 16.58 -11.74
N LYS A 681 -9.47 16.45 -12.94
CA LYS A 681 -10.68 17.20 -13.32
C LYS A 681 -11.88 16.86 -12.44
N LEU A 682 -12.07 15.58 -12.12
CA LEU A 682 -13.16 15.14 -11.24
C LEU A 682 -12.98 15.71 -9.83
N GLN A 683 -11.79 15.57 -9.24
CA GLN A 683 -11.48 16.09 -7.91
C GLN A 683 -11.67 17.61 -7.86
N LYS A 684 -11.21 18.34 -8.88
CA LYS A 684 -11.43 19.78 -9.00
C LYS A 684 -12.90 20.14 -8.97
N LYS A 685 -13.72 19.49 -9.81
CA LYS A 685 -15.16 19.72 -9.87
C LYS A 685 -15.85 19.41 -8.55
N GLN A 686 -15.43 18.36 -7.85
CA GLN A 686 -15.94 18.00 -6.53
C GLN A 686 -15.65 19.11 -5.51
N ILE A 687 -14.41 19.58 -5.41
CA ILE A 687 -14.05 20.68 -4.50
C ILE A 687 -14.86 21.94 -4.84
N GLU A 688 -14.92 22.36 -6.10
CA GLU A 688 -15.62 23.59 -6.52
C GLU A 688 -17.14 23.55 -6.28
N ARG A 689 -17.77 22.37 -6.45
CA ARG A 689 -19.24 22.24 -6.36
C ARG A 689 -19.73 21.80 -5.00
N LEU A 690 -18.94 21.01 -4.26
CA LEU A 690 -19.38 20.33 -3.05
C LEU A 690 -18.76 20.91 -1.77
N SER A 691 -17.55 21.48 -1.82
CA SER A 691 -16.88 21.93 -0.60
C SER A 691 -17.71 22.93 0.20
N SER A 692 -17.95 22.62 1.47
CA SER A 692 -18.80 23.40 2.39
C SER A 692 -20.20 23.69 1.84
N LYS A 693 -20.72 22.81 0.97
CA LYS A 693 -22.04 22.95 0.39
C LYS A 693 -22.98 21.85 0.87
N LYS A 694 -24.24 22.23 0.97
CA LYS A 694 -25.36 21.32 1.11
C LYS A 694 -25.96 21.09 -0.27
N VAL A 695 -26.03 19.84 -0.69
CA VAL A 695 -26.57 19.45 -1.99
C VAL A 695 -27.69 18.45 -1.82
N LYS A 696 -28.69 18.52 -2.70
CA LYS A 696 -29.73 17.50 -2.76
C LYS A 696 -29.12 16.20 -3.29
N VAL A 697 -29.37 15.08 -2.62
CA VAL A 697 -28.91 13.74 -3.05
C VAL A 697 -30.03 12.80 -3.45
N VAL A 698 -31.21 12.96 -2.87
CA VAL A 698 -32.45 12.27 -3.26
C VAL A 698 -33.58 13.28 -3.34
N ASP A 699 -34.41 13.17 -4.37
CA ASP A 699 -35.61 13.98 -4.60
C ASP A 699 -36.75 13.08 -5.07
N LEU A 700 -37.51 12.53 -4.13
CA LEU A 700 -38.57 11.58 -4.45
C LEU A 700 -39.94 12.21 -4.19
N HIS A 701 -40.66 12.53 -5.26
CA HIS A 701 -42.07 12.94 -5.18
C HIS A 701 -42.94 11.86 -5.78
N TYR A 702 -43.86 11.29 -4.99
CA TYR A 702 -44.80 10.28 -5.46
C TYR A 702 -46.22 10.50 -4.93
N TRP A 703 -47.19 10.07 -5.72
CA TRP A 703 -48.61 10.16 -5.42
C TRP A 703 -49.32 8.87 -5.80
N MET A 704 -50.45 8.59 -5.17
CA MET A 704 -51.20 7.36 -5.43
C MET A 704 -51.71 7.35 -6.88
N SER A 705 -51.49 6.25 -7.59
CA SER A 705 -51.93 6.10 -8.98
C SER A 705 -53.46 6.20 -9.07
N GLU A 706 -53.99 6.72 -10.18
CA GLU A 706 -55.45 6.85 -10.37
C GLU A 706 -56.19 5.52 -10.18
N LYS A 707 -55.57 4.42 -10.61
CA LYS A 707 -56.09 3.08 -10.44
C LYS A 707 -56.22 2.72 -8.95
N SER A 708 -55.16 2.94 -8.17
CA SER A 708 -55.20 2.67 -6.74
C SER A 708 -56.16 3.60 -6.00
N VAL A 709 -56.23 4.89 -6.35
CA VAL A 709 -57.24 5.80 -5.77
C VAL A 709 -58.65 5.23 -5.95
N LYS A 710 -59.00 4.75 -7.15
CA LYS A 710 -60.29 4.12 -7.41
C LYS A 710 -60.52 2.85 -6.59
N GLU A 711 -59.52 1.97 -6.52
CA GLU A 711 -59.60 0.73 -5.73
C GLU A 711 -59.77 1.01 -4.23
N MET A 712 -59.08 2.04 -3.72
CA MET A 712 -59.18 2.48 -2.32
C MET A 712 -60.54 3.11 -2.01
N VAL A 713 -61.11 3.88 -2.94
CA VAL A 713 -62.48 4.40 -2.82
C VAL A 713 -63.51 3.27 -2.79
N ASP A 714 -63.44 2.33 -3.75
CA ASP A 714 -64.34 1.17 -3.78
C ASP A 714 -64.26 0.34 -2.48
N MET A 715 -63.06 0.22 -1.91
CA MET A 715 -62.84 -0.45 -0.62
C MET A 715 -63.48 0.32 0.54
N ALA A 716 -63.27 1.64 0.60
CA ALA A 716 -63.85 2.51 1.62
C ALA A 716 -65.39 2.50 1.57
N GLU A 717 -65.98 2.60 0.38
CA GLU A 717 -67.44 2.54 0.20
C GLU A 717 -68.03 1.19 0.62
N LYS A 718 -67.41 0.07 0.25
CA LYS A 718 -67.88 -1.28 0.64
C LYS A 718 -67.79 -1.48 2.15
N ALA A 719 -66.68 -1.09 2.77
CA ALA A 719 -66.49 -1.21 4.21
C ALA A 719 -67.43 -0.26 4.97
N GLY A 720 -67.57 0.99 4.53
CA GLY A 720 -68.50 1.97 5.09
C GLY A 720 -69.96 1.50 4.97
N PHE A 721 -70.36 0.97 3.81
CA PHE A 721 -71.68 0.38 3.61
C PHE A 721 -71.92 -0.81 4.53
N LEU A 722 -70.94 -1.71 4.71
CA LEU A 722 -71.08 -2.85 5.61
C LEU A 722 -71.25 -2.41 7.07
N LEU A 723 -70.49 -1.41 7.51
CA LEU A 723 -70.62 -0.82 8.85
C LEU A 723 -71.98 -0.16 9.05
N LEU A 724 -72.49 0.55 8.03
CA LEU A 724 -73.82 1.18 8.06
C LEU A 724 -74.95 0.14 8.01
N LEU A 725 -74.79 -0.90 7.19
CA LEU A 725 -75.73 -2.00 7.03
C LEU A 725 -75.93 -2.73 8.35
N LEU A 726 -74.83 -3.15 8.99
CA LEU A 726 -74.87 -3.90 10.24
C LEU A 726 -75.16 -3.02 11.46
N GLY A 727 -74.70 -1.76 11.44
CA GLY A 727 -74.85 -0.85 12.57
C GLY A 727 -76.21 -0.18 12.68
N ALA A 728 -76.87 0.08 11.54
CA ALA A 728 -78.12 0.84 11.48
C ALA A 728 -79.22 0.11 10.69
N ILE A 729 -78.97 -0.29 9.43
CA ILE A 729 -80.04 -0.79 8.55
C ILE A 729 -80.63 -2.12 9.05
N VAL A 730 -79.79 -3.12 9.34
CA VAL A 730 -80.22 -4.44 9.83
C VAL A 730 -80.95 -4.33 11.17
N PRO A 731 -80.43 -3.61 12.19
CA PRO A 731 -81.16 -3.33 13.42
C PRO A 731 -82.54 -2.69 13.19
N ILE A 732 -82.62 -1.64 12.37
CA ILE A 732 -83.88 -0.95 12.05
C ILE A 732 -84.87 -1.90 11.36
N LEU A 733 -84.39 -2.71 10.41
CA LEU A 733 -85.20 -3.67 9.66
C LEU A 733 -85.69 -4.82 10.56
N LEU A 734 -84.85 -5.32 11.47
CA LEU A 734 -85.22 -6.33 12.47
C LEU A 734 -86.26 -5.80 13.46
N VAL A 735 -86.11 -4.55 13.93
CA VAL A 735 -87.11 -3.88 14.77
C VAL A 735 -88.43 -3.73 14.01
N PHE A 736 -88.38 -3.23 12.77
CA PHE A 736 -89.57 -3.06 11.93
C PHE A 736 -90.28 -4.39 11.65
N LEU A 737 -89.55 -5.44 11.26
CA LEU A 737 -90.09 -6.79 11.08
C LEU A 737 -90.66 -7.35 12.38
N GLY A 738 -90.01 -7.09 13.52
CA GLY A 738 -90.51 -7.43 14.84
C GLY A 738 -91.87 -6.77 15.12
N ILE A 739 -92.02 -5.47 14.84
CA ILE A 739 -93.28 -4.72 14.99
C ILE A 739 -94.36 -5.31 14.08
N VAL A 740 -94.04 -5.58 12.80
CA VAL A 740 -94.99 -6.13 11.83
C VAL A 740 -95.46 -7.54 12.22
N LEU A 741 -94.55 -8.41 12.69
CA LEU A 741 -94.90 -9.75 13.16
C LEU A 741 -95.78 -9.72 14.42
N LEU A 742 -95.53 -8.79 15.34
CA LEU A 742 -96.37 -8.59 16.51
C LEU A 742 -97.75 -8.02 16.12
N ALA A 743 -97.83 -7.07 15.18
CA ALA A 743 -99.09 -6.54 14.66
C ALA A 743 -99.91 -7.63 13.94
N LEU A 744 -99.29 -8.44 13.08
CA LEU A 744 -99.93 -9.58 12.42
C LEU A 744 -100.39 -10.65 13.42
N TRP A 745 -99.65 -10.87 14.50
CA TRP A 745 -100.07 -11.75 15.60
C TRP A 745 -101.32 -11.23 16.35
N VAL A 746 -101.45 -9.90 16.50
CA VAL A 746 -102.62 -9.24 17.10
C VAL A 746 -103.84 -9.31 16.19
N VAL A 747 -103.68 -9.16 14.87
CA VAL A 747 -104.78 -9.13 13.88
C VAL A 747 -105.30 -10.54 13.54
N ASN A 748 -104.44 -11.56 13.46
CA ASN A 748 -104.85 -12.96 13.19
C ASN A 748 -105.43 -13.68 14.43
N LYS A 749 -106.53 -13.17 14.99
CA LYS A 749 -107.31 -13.88 16.02
C LYS A 749 -108.12 -15.02 15.37
N PRO A 750 -108.12 -16.25 15.93
CA PRO A 750 -109.02 -17.29 15.45
C PRO A 750 -110.48 -16.84 15.66
N ARG A 751 -111.32 -16.95 14.62
CA ARG A 751 -112.77 -16.88 14.79
C ARG A 751 -113.19 -18.00 15.73
N VAL A 752 -113.90 -17.63 16.79
CA VAL A 752 -114.50 -18.56 17.74
C VAL A 752 -115.64 -19.27 17.02
N ILE A 753 -115.60 -20.60 16.95
CA ILE A 753 -116.78 -21.46 16.94
C ILE A 753 -116.72 -22.24 18.24
#